data_AF-Q3A738-F1
#
_entry.id   AF-Q3A738-F1
#
_cell.length_a   1.000
_cell.length_b   1.000
_cell.length_c   1.000
_cell.angle_alpha   90.00
_cell.angle_beta   90.00
_cell.angle_gamma   90.00
#
_symmetry.space_group_name_H-M   'P 1'
#
loop_
_entity.id
_entity.type
_entity.pdbx_description
1 polymer ?
#
loop_
_entity_poly.entity_id
_entity_poly.type
_entity_poly.pdbx_seq_one_letter_code
_entity_poly.pdbx_strand_id
1 'polypeptide(L)'
;MSQSDPTYQLIARSVAADHQGLAELRPLLARKFDLDGYILRQRLIGRGCNCIAEGKRERLTNIADLLAEQNIRSWIIEAKTPRFAPQRLRSVRLGDEQLALVTGEGTVNLTAEHRVLAVLADLSGQAAAKNLKFHMAQRVYNGVRETRPLGDAELAKATLRGKPVLDVYRFNDQGEVDAAVRILPGRFDPRGLGDLATLSSVGNLKVLLQQIRRQVASCRLQLDFGLANLPGCRLKTDEDGPNWQRDNLAALTRFGWLMTELDESGSVSPASAMSAGTVAHPLLEMLRKELGEEAPAATAPSQPAPSVSLPPPPPQTGAQRTASPQLTLGIAVAVGFGLLTATGTNAVVSTLRAGIRTAILPALLTGLCFWGALHFWRLKRHVENTPTSKARSLSMGLVELQGRATRKFALVSPLSQLPCIFYRLRKYRRDSKNNWRLTSTTDSGHVPFYLEDDTGRVTIDPCGASVTARHRQESYGGRSNTMFGSVGGSSSEKWIEEMVTEGTQLYILGQARENKRRDASLRARVTRALQELKRNPDALQQYDRDGDGRICETEWEHARNNIEQQVLQDSLAGDHTRVTQSDRVIVGRPRQRSIPFVIAEAESERHLVRNYILLTLPLFAGSLGGLVWTLMTLINFLQPQ
;
A
#
# COMPACT_ATOMS: atom_id res chain seq x y z
N MET A 1 -21.59 45.54 -8.26
CA MET A 1 -21.45 44.06 -8.37
C MET A 1 -20.04 43.80 -8.87
N SER A 2 -19.14 43.34 -7.99
CA SER A 2 -17.74 43.05 -8.34
C SER A 2 -17.74 41.83 -9.27
N GLN A 3 -17.33 42.03 -10.54
CA GLN A 3 -17.01 40.93 -11.45
C GLN A 3 -15.86 40.16 -10.81
N SER A 4 -16.13 38.95 -10.33
CA SER A 4 -15.09 38.06 -9.85
C SER A 4 -14.29 37.60 -11.08
N ASP A 5 -12.97 37.77 -11.03
CA ASP A 5 -12.09 37.26 -12.09
C ASP A 5 -12.37 35.76 -12.34
N PRO A 6 -12.47 35.32 -13.61
CA PRO A 6 -12.73 33.92 -13.93
C PRO A 6 -11.62 33.04 -13.35
N THR A 7 -12.02 32.04 -12.56
CA THR A 7 -11.09 31.06 -11.98
C THR A 7 -10.82 29.96 -13.01
N TYR A 8 -9.55 29.71 -13.32
CA TYR A 8 -9.13 28.68 -14.26
C TYR A 8 -8.65 27.43 -13.54
N GLN A 9 -8.70 26.29 -14.22
CA GLN A 9 -8.28 24.98 -13.72
C GLN A 9 -7.31 24.35 -14.71
N LEU A 10 -6.17 23.87 -14.21
CA LEU A 10 -5.19 23.12 -14.98
C LEU A 10 -5.45 21.62 -14.82
N ILE A 11 -5.88 20.98 -15.90
CA ILE A 11 -6.09 19.55 -15.97
C ILE A 11 -4.91 18.92 -16.70
N ALA A 12 -4.35 17.83 -16.16
CA ALA A 12 -3.32 17.05 -16.83
C ALA A 12 -3.76 15.60 -16.98
N ARG A 13 -3.31 14.96 -18.06
CA ARG A 13 -3.49 13.52 -18.27
C ARG A 13 -2.46 12.77 -17.43
N SER A 14 -2.90 11.75 -16.70
CA SER A 14 -1.98 10.89 -15.98
C SER A 14 -1.09 10.09 -16.93
N VAL A 15 0.13 9.83 -16.47
CA VAL A 15 1.17 9.06 -17.15
C VAL A 15 1.52 7.81 -16.33
N ALA A 16 2.28 6.91 -16.96
CA ALA A 16 2.81 5.72 -16.29
C ALA A 16 3.82 6.09 -15.18
N ALA A 17 3.97 5.21 -14.20
CA ALA A 17 4.80 5.46 -13.02
C ALA A 17 6.31 5.56 -13.32
N ASP A 18 6.74 5.00 -14.44
CA ASP A 18 8.11 4.91 -14.96
C ASP A 18 8.47 6.04 -15.94
N HIS A 19 7.56 6.99 -16.17
CA HIS A 19 7.80 8.13 -17.04
C HIS A 19 9.03 8.93 -16.59
N GLN A 20 10.05 9.03 -17.45
CA GLN A 20 11.38 9.55 -17.10
C GLN A 20 11.34 10.98 -16.54
N GLY A 21 10.47 11.85 -17.08
CA GLY A 21 10.33 13.24 -16.64
C GLY A 21 9.71 13.47 -15.26
N LEU A 22 9.08 12.46 -14.63
CA LEU A 22 8.34 12.64 -13.37
C LEU A 22 9.27 12.86 -12.16
N ALA A 23 10.50 12.33 -12.20
CA ALA A 23 11.45 12.45 -11.11
C ALA A 23 11.99 13.88 -10.96
N GLU A 24 12.21 14.58 -12.08
CA GLU A 24 12.74 15.94 -12.14
C GLU A 24 11.64 17.00 -11.98
N LEU A 25 10.45 16.75 -12.53
CA LEU A 25 9.34 17.69 -12.51
C LEU A 25 8.74 17.92 -11.10
N ARG A 26 8.70 16.88 -10.25
CA ARG A 26 8.13 16.97 -8.90
C ARG A 26 8.83 17.98 -7.98
N PRO A 27 10.16 17.95 -7.79
CA PRO A 27 10.85 18.93 -6.96
C PRO A 27 10.78 20.34 -7.55
N LEU A 28 10.77 20.48 -8.88
CA LEU A 28 10.64 21.79 -9.54
C LEU A 28 9.27 22.44 -9.31
N LEU A 29 8.18 21.68 -9.49
CA LEU A 29 6.83 22.18 -9.23
C LEU A 29 6.59 22.49 -7.74
N ALA A 30 7.13 21.68 -6.84
CA ALA A 30 7.03 21.92 -5.41
C ALA A 30 7.75 23.20 -4.97
N ARG A 31 8.96 23.46 -5.50
CA ARG A 31 9.74 24.67 -5.16
C ARG A 31 9.18 25.93 -5.79
N LYS A 32 8.76 25.89 -7.05
CA LYS A 32 8.40 27.08 -7.84
C LYS A 32 6.94 27.51 -7.67
N PHE A 33 6.03 26.58 -7.37
CA PHE A 33 4.59 26.84 -7.33
C PHE A 33 3.91 26.41 -6.03
N ASP A 34 4.66 26.04 -4.99
CA ASP A 34 4.14 25.60 -3.68
C ASP A 34 3.11 24.45 -3.78
N LEU A 35 3.34 23.56 -4.74
CA LEU A 35 2.49 22.39 -4.96
C LEU A 35 3.04 21.20 -4.17
N ASP A 36 2.20 20.55 -3.37
CA ASP A 36 2.60 19.36 -2.62
C ASP A 36 3.03 18.23 -3.59
N GLY A 37 4.33 17.89 -3.55
CA GLY A 37 4.94 16.86 -4.38
C GLY A 37 4.37 15.45 -4.18
N TYR A 38 3.66 15.18 -3.08
CA TYR A 38 2.90 13.96 -2.87
C TYR A 38 1.57 13.98 -3.63
N ILE A 39 0.80 15.05 -3.47
CA ILE A 39 -0.50 15.22 -4.17
C ILE A 39 -0.28 15.23 -5.68
N LEU A 40 0.77 15.91 -6.16
CA LEU A 40 1.18 15.90 -7.55
C LEU A 40 1.46 14.48 -8.06
N ARG A 41 2.21 13.68 -7.29
CA ARG A 41 2.50 12.28 -7.64
C ARG A 41 1.21 11.46 -7.76
N GLN A 42 0.30 11.60 -6.81
CA GLN A 42 -0.97 10.87 -6.82
C GLN A 42 -1.88 11.25 -7.99
N ARG A 43 -1.79 12.50 -8.47
CA ARG A 43 -2.61 13.01 -9.58
C ARG A 43 -2.01 12.73 -10.96
N LEU A 44 -0.68 12.75 -11.07
CA LEU A 44 0.02 12.57 -12.35
C LEU A 44 0.29 11.10 -12.68
N ILE A 45 0.33 10.20 -11.71
CA ILE A 45 0.56 8.76 -11.95
C ILE A 45 -0.77 8.01 -11.99
N GLY A 46 -0.99 7.24 -13.06
CA GLY A 46 -2.14 6.34 -13.16
C GLY A 46 -2.93 6.56 -14.46
N ARG A 47 -4.26 6.61 -14.34
CA ARG A 47 -5.18 6.69 -15.47
C ARG A 47 -6.11 7.89 -15.31
N GLY A 48 -6.50 8.47 -16.44
CA GLY A 48 -7.51 9.53 -16.52
C GLY A 48 -6.93 10.94 -16.46
N CYS A 49 -7.82 11.92 -16.34
CA CYS A 49 -7.48 13.34 -16.25
C CYS A 49 -7.61 13.81 -14.79
N ASN A 50 -6.67 14.62 -14.31
CA ASN A 50 -6.63 15.08 -12.93
C ASN A 50 -6.41 16.59 -12.87
N CYS A 51 -7.13 17.27 -12.00
CA CYS A 51 -6.90 18.69 -11.73
C CYS A 51 -5.63 18.86 -10.89
N ILE A 52 -4.65 19.57 -11.44
CA ILE A 52 -3.35 19.80 -10.84
C ILE A 52 -3.38 21.05 -9.96
N ALA A 53 -3.89 22.16 -10.49
CA ALA A 53 -3.93 23.45 -9.82
C ALA A 53 -5.13 24.28 -10.30
N GLU A 54 -5.56 25.24 -9.47
CA GLU A 54 -6.62 26.20 -9.77
C GLU A 54 -6.09 27.62 -9.50
N GLY A 55 -6.49 28.61 -10.29
CA GLY A 55 -6.07 29.99 -10.09
C GLY A 55 -6.14 30.87 -11.34
N LYS A 56 -5.30 31.92 -11.35
CA LYS A 56 -5.17 32.84 -12.50
C LYS A 56 -4.49 32.15 -13.68
N ARG A 57 -4.94 32.48 -14.90
CA ARG A 57 -4.47 31.86 -16.15
C ARG A 57 -2.95 31.91 -16.30
N GLU A 58 -2.32 33.05 -16.04
CA GLU A 58 -0.86 33.25 -16.16
C GLU A 58 -0.04 32.25 -15.34
N ARG A 59 -0.43 32.05 -14.07
CA ARG A 59 0.24 31.07 -13.19
C ARG A 59 0.10 29.65 -13.72
N LEU A 60 -1.08 29.31 -14.25
CA LEU A 60 -1.36 27.98 -14.77
C LEU A 60 -0.62 27.72 -16.10
N THR A 61 -0.46 28.73 -16.95
CA THR A 61 0.33 28.62 -18.19
C THR A 61 1.78 28.23 -17.88
N ASN A 62 2.41 28.88 -16.91
CA ASN A 62 3.78 28.54 -16.51
C ASN A 62 3.93 27.09 -15.99
N ILE A 63 2.88 26.53 -15.39
CA ILE A 63 2.86 25.12 -14.94
C ILE A 63 2.61 24.20 -16.14
N ALA A 64 1.71 24.58 -17.05
CA ALA A 64 1.41 23.83 -18.27
C ALA A 64 2.64 23.71 -19.18
N ASP A 65 3.44 24.78 -19.31
CA ASP A 65 4.67 24.77 -20.11
C ASP A 65 5.68 23.75 -19.56
N LEU A 66 5.87 23.69 -18.23
CA LEU A 66 6.73 22.68 -17.59
C LEU A 66 6.21 21.25 -17.77
N LEU A 67 4.88 21.07 -17.78
CA LEU A 67 4.28 19.76 -18.08
C LEU A 67 4.52 19.37 -19.55
N ALA A 68 4.41 20.34 -20.47
CA ALA A 68 4.64 20.15 -21.90
C ALA A 68 6.10 19.83 -22.22
N GLU A 69 7.08 20.45 -21.54
CA GLU A 69 8.51 20.11 -21.64
C GLU A 69 8.78 18.63 -21.33
N GLN A 70 7.99 18.04 -20.42
CA GLN A 70 8.06 16.63 -20.06
C GLN A 70 7.08 15.76 -20.85
N ASN A 71 6.54 16.24 -21.96
CA ASN A 71 5.60 15.52 -22.82
C ASN A 71 4.31 15.06 -22.10
N ILE A 72 3.89 15.78 -21.04
CA ILE A 72 2.65 15.52 -20.31
C ILE A 72 1.56 16.43 -20.87
N ARG A 73 0.51 15.81 -21.44
CA ARG A 73 -0.62 16.52 -22.03
C ARG A 73 -1.44 17.24 -20.94
N SER A 74 -1.62 18.55 -21.11
CA SER A 74 -2.39 19.39 -20.18
C SER A 74 -3.34 20.37 -20.89
N TRP A 75 -4.35 20.82 -20.15
CA TRP A 75 -5.39 21.75 -20.60
C TRP A 75 -5.68 22.78 -19.51
N ILE A 76 -5.90 24.03 -19.92
CA ILE A 76 -6.36 25.10 -19.03
C ILE A 76 -7.81 25.40 -19.40
N ILE A 77 -8.73 25.09 -18.49
CA ILE A 77 -10.16 25.31 -18.69
C ILE A 77 -10.69 26.35 -17.70
N GLU A 78 -11.73 27.06 -18.08
CA GLU A 78 -12.44 28.00 -17.19
C GLU A 78 -13.44 27.20 -16.33
N ALA A 79 -13.55 27.52 -15.04
CA ALA A 79 -14.47 26.82 -14.14
C ALA A 79 -15.93 27.20 -14.43
N LYS A 80 -16.56 26.55 -15.41
CA LYS A 80 -17.97 26.75 -15.78
C LYS A 80 -18.89 25.74 -15.12
N THR A 81 -20.14 26.15 -14.91
CA THR A 81 -21.22 25.23 -14.50
C THR A 81 -21.79 24.51 -15.73
N PRO A 82 -22.18 23.23 -15.62
CA PRO A 82 -22.90 22.51 -16.67
C PRO A 82 -24.06 23.34 -17.26
N ARG A 83 -24.15 23.46 -18.59
CA ARG A 83 -25.25 24.21 -19.24
C ARG A 83 -26.60 23.54 -18.99
N PHE A 84 -26.65 22.22 -19.09
CA PHE A 84 -27.84 21.41 -18.79
C PHE A 84 -27.46 20.00 -18.34
N ALA A 85 -28.40 19.30 -17.70
CA ALA A 85 -28.24 17.90 -17.31
C ALA A 85 -28.76 16.96 -18.41
N PRO A 86 -28.12 15.80 -18.66
CA PRO A 86 -28.62 14.84 -19.64
C PRO A 86 -30.03 14.36 -19.32
N GLN A 87 -30.90 14.39 -20.32
CA GLN A 87 -32.30 14.00 -20.18
C GLN A 87 -32.42 12.48 -20.09
N ARG A 88 -33.31 11.98 -19.22
CA ARG A 88 -33.49 10.54 -19.06
C ARG A 88 -34.17 9.92 -20.28
N LEU A 89 -33.56 8.85 -20.80
CA LEU A 89 -34.12 8.03 -21.88
C LEU A 89 -35.41 7.34 -21.42
N ARG A 90 -36.46 7.40 -22.26
CA ARG A 90 -37.74 6.69 -22.07
C ARG A 90 -37.89 5.50 -22.99
N SER A 91 -37.59 5.67 -24.27
CA SER A 91 -37.61 4.60 -25.26
C SER A 91 -36.61 4.88 -26.38
N VAL A 92 -36.33 3.85 -27.17
CA VAL A 92 -35.44 3.93 -28.33
C VAL A 92 -36.25 3.60 -29.57
N ARG A 93 -35.87 4.11 -30.75
CA ARG A 93 -36.30 3.57 -32.04
C ARG A 93 -35.08 3.39 -32.92
N LEU A 94 -34.83 2.16 -33.33
CA LEU A 94 -33.75 1.80 -34.24
C LEU A 94 -34.27 1.90 -35.67
N GLY A 95 -33.68 2.78 -36.48
CA GLY A 95 -33.83 2.79 -37.94
C GLY A 95 -32.50 2.42 -38.61
N ASP A 96 -32.53 2.20 -39.92
CA ASP A 96 -31.36 1.77 -40.70
C ASP A 96 -30.26 2.84 -40.74
N GLU A 97 -30.64 4.12 -40.82
CA GLU A 97 -29.72 5.26 -40.94
C GLU A 97 -29.73 6.20 -39.72
N GLN A 98 -30.61 5.96 -38.74
CA GLN A 98 -30.75 6.81 -37.57
C GLN A 98 -31.21 6.05 -36.31
N LEU A 99 -30.72 6.52 -35.16
CA LEU A 99 -31.08 6.02 -33.83
C LEU A 99 -31.76 7.16 -33.10
N ALA A 100 -33.06 7.02 -32.90
CA ALA A 100 -33.87 8.00 -32.20
C ALA A 100 -33.94 7.64 -30.72
N LEU A 101 -33.37 8.50 -29.87
CA LEU A 101 -33.44 8.41 -28.42
C LEU A 101 -34.59 9.29 -27.93
N VAL A 102 -35.69 8.68 -27.50
CA VAL A 102 -36.89 9.41 -27.05
C VAL A 102 -36.76 9.74 -25.57
N THR A 103 -36.82 11.02 -25.23
CA THR A 103 -36.74 11.55 -23.87
C THR A 103 -38.08 12.13 -23.43
N GLY A 104 -38.14 12.79 -22.28
CA GLY A 104 -39.33 13.50 -21.83
C GLY A 104 -39.57 14.84 -22.53
N GLU A 105 -38.54 15.47 -23.08
CA GLU A 105 -38.59 16.82 -23.65
C GLU A 105 -38.48 16.81 -25.18
N GLY A 106 -38.17 15.66 -25.80
CA GLY A 106 -38.08 15.55 -27.24
C GLY A 106 -37.50 14.21 -27.70
N THR A 107 -37.03 14.19 -28.95
CA THR A 107 -36.32 13.05 -29.52
C THR A 107 -34.94 13.51 -29.97
N VAL A 108 -33.89 12.83 -29.53
CA VAL A 108 -32.51 13.08 -29.94
C VAL A 108 -32.13 12.05 -30.99
N ASN A 109 -31.96 12.49 -32.24
CA ASN A 109 -31.56 11.62 -33.34
C ASN A 109 -30.04 11.57 -33.45
N LEU A 110 -29.51 10.36 -33.60
CA LEU A 110 -28.11 10.10 -33.87
C LEU A 110 -28.01 9.52 -35.29
N THR A 111 -27.20 10.17 -36.13
CA THR A 111 -26.94 9.78 -37.52
C THR A 111 -25.43 9.74 -37.77
N ALA A 112 -25.02 9.26 -38.94
CA ALA A 112 -23.62 9.13 -39.32
C ALA A 112 -22.84 10.47 -39.25
N GLU A 113 -23.48 11.61 -39.43
CA GLU A 113 -22.81 12.92 -39.44
C GLU A 113 -22.41 13.39 -38.03
N HIS A 114 -23.06 12.86 -36.99
CA HIS A 114 -22.87 13.35 -35.64
C HIS A 114 -21.59 12.81 -34.99
N ARG A 115 -20.98 13.65 -34.15
CA ARG A 115 -19.94 13.23 -33.21
C ARG A 115 -20.56 13.04 -31.83
N VAL A 116 -20.15 11.99 -31.12
CA VAL A 116 -20.73 11.64 -29.82
C VAL A 116 -19.65 11.33 -28.78
N LEU A 117 -19.81 11.91 -27.58
CA LEU A 117 -19.10 11.48 -26.37
C LEU A 117 -20.02 10.60 -25.53
N ALA A 118 -19.60 9.35 -25.32
CA ALA A 118 -20.27 8.39 -24.45
C ALA A 118 -19.48 8.25 -23.13
N VAL A 119 -20.12 8.52 -22.00
CA VAL A 119 -19.54 8.31 -20.67
C VAL A 119 -20.22 7.13 -20.00
N LEU A 120 -19.52 6.01 -19.89
CA LEU A 120 -20.00 4.82 -19.18
C LEU A 120 -19.40 4.79 -17.77
N ALA A 121 -20.26 4.97 -16.77
CA ALA A 121 -19.89 5.20 -15.38
C ALA A 121 -20.53 4.17 -14.44
N ASP A 122 -19.82 3.83 -13.36
CA ASP A 122 -20.36 3.03 -12.25
C ASP A 122 -20.63 3.95 -11.06
N LEU A 123 -21.91 4.18 -10.76
CA LEU A 123 -22.30 5.03 -9.63
C LEU A 123 -21.90 4.45 -8.27
N SER A 124 -21.71 3.13 -8.16
CA SER A 124 -21.35 2.47 -6.90
C SER A 124 -19.87 2.58 -6.54
N GLY A 125 -19.01 2.91 -7.51
CA GLY A 125 -17.56 2.98 -7.32
C GLY A 125 -16.85 1.61 -7.23
N GLN A 126 -17.55 0.50 -7.47
CA GLN A 126 -16.96 -0.84 -7.45
C GLN A 126 -15.90 -1.01 -8.54
N ALA A 127 -16.15 -0.47 -9.75
CA ALA A 127 -15.19 -0.50 -10.84
C ALA A 127 -13.89 0.24 -10.48
N ALA A 128 -14.02 1.41 -9.84
CA ALA A 128 -12.87 2.19 -9.36
C ALA A 128 -12.11 1.44 -8.26
N ALA A 129 -12.81 0.84 -7.30
CA ALA A 129 -12.20 0.03 -6.25
C ALA A 129 -11.45 -1.20 -6.82
N LYS A 130 -12.03 -1.87 -7.83
CA LYS A 130 -11.38 -3.00 -8.51
C LYS A 130 -10.10 -2.58 -9.24
N ASN A 131 -10.14 -1.45 -9.95
CA ASN A 131 -8.96 -0.91 -10.61
C ASN A 131 -7.83 -0.61 -9.63
N LEU A 132 -8.15 -0.01 -8.49
CA LEU A 132 -7.16 0.24 -7.46
C LEU A 132 -6.57 -1.06 -6.89
N LYS A 133 -7.41 -2.04 -6.56
CA LYS A 133 -6.94 -3.34 -6.05
C LYS A 133 -6.00 -4.04 -7.04
N PHE A 134 -6.32 -4.00 -8.33
CA PHE A 134 -5.47 -4.57 -9.38
C PHE A 134 -4.12 -3.84 -9.49
N HIS A 135 -4.14 -2.51 -9.51
CA HIS A 135 -2.92 -1.70 -9.49
C HIS A 135 -2.03 -1.98 -8.27
N MET A 136 -2.65 -2.13 -7.09
CA MET A 136 -1.95 -2.50 -5.86
C MET A 136 -1.33 -3.89 -5.97
N ALA A 137 -2.09 -4.90 -6.40
CA ALA A 137 -1.60 -6.27 -6.54
C ALA A 137 -0.38 -6.33 -7.47
N GLN A 138 -0.40 -5.60 -8.59
CA GLN A 138 0.77 -5.52 -9.47
C GLN A 138 1.99 -4.90 -8.79
N ARG A 139 1.82 -3.84 -7.97
CA ARG A 139 2.94 -3.29 -7.16
C ARG A 139 3.45 -4.30 -6.15
N VAL A 140 2.55 -5.06 -5.54
CA VAL A 140 2.86 -6.08 -4.53
C VAL A 140 3.67 -7.22 -5.14
N TYR A 141 3.38 -7.67 -6.36
CA TYR A 141 4.05 -8.84 -6.94
C TYR A 141 5.20 -8.47 -7.91
N ASN A 142 5.01 -7.46 -8.75
CA ASN A 142 5.93 -7.13 -9.85
C ASN A 142 6.80 -5.88 -9.56
N GLY A 143 6.67 -5.27 -8.39
CA GLY A 143 7.39 -4.04 -8.02
C GLY A 143 6.83 -2.78 -8.71
N VAL A 144 7.46 -1.62 -8.46
CA VAL A 144 6.97 -0.31 -8.92
C VAL A 144 7.09 -0.14 -10.45
N ARG A 145 8.03 -0.83 -11.09
CA ARG A 145 8.42 -0.58 -12.50
C ARG A 145 7.53 -1.25 -13.55
N GLU A 146 6.68 -2.21 -13.17
CA GLU A 146 5.89 -3.00 -14.12
C GLU A 146 4.37 -2.81 -14.01
N THR A 147 3.89 -1.81 -13.25
CA THR A 147 2.45 -1.60 -13.08
C THR A 147 1.79 -1.07 -14.35
N ARG A 148 0.83 -1.80 -14.90
CA ARG A 148 0.00 -1.38 -16.03
C ARG A 148 -1.44 -1.13 -15.57
N PRO A 149 -2.09 -0.04 -16.01
CA PRO A 149 -3.49 0.19 -15.71
C PRO A 149 -4.40 -0.88 -16.30
N LEU A 150 -5.57 -1.09 -15.67
CA LEU A 150 -6.61 -1.94 -16.27
C LEU A 150 -6.92 -1.45 -17.68
N GLY A 151 -6.97 -2.39 -18.62
CA GLY A 151 -7.40 -2.10 -19.99
C GLY A 151 -8.87 -1.68 -20.04
N ASP A 152 -9.23 -0.89 -21.05
CA ASP A 152 -10.57 -0.34 -21.25
C ASP A 152 -11.65 -1.42 -21.29
N ALA A 153 -11.34 -2.58 -21.89
CA ALA A 153 -12.25 -3.71 -21.96
C ALA A 153 -12.57 -4.31 -20.59
N GLU A 154 -11.56 -4.45 -19.73
CA GLU A 154 -11.74 -4.98 -18.38
C GLU A 154 -12.44 -3.98 -17.47
N LEU A 155 -12.15 -2.69 -17.62
CA LEU A 155 -12.81 -1.62 -16.87
C LEU A 155 -14.28 -1.52 -17.28
N ALA A 156 -14.59 -1.57 -18.57
CA ALA A 156 -15.97 -1.62 -19.06
C ALA A 156 -16.73 -2.83 -18.48
N LYS A 157 -16.10 -4.02 -18.46
CA LYS A 157 -16.69 -5.21 -17.82
C LYS A 157 -16.94 -4.99 -16.32
N ALA A 158 -16.03 -4.33 -15.61
CA ALA A 158 -16.19 -4.01 -14.20
C ALA A 158 -17.32 -2.99 -13.96
N THR A 159 -17.38 -1.93 -14.77
CA THR A 159 -18.43 -0.90 -14.73
C THR A 159 -19.82 -1.47 -14.96
N LEU A 160 -19.96 -2.37 -15.93
CA LEU A 160 -21.22 -3.04 -16.22
C LEU A 160 -21.71 -3.99 -15.09
N ARG A 161 -20.81 -4.48 -14.24
CA ARG A 161 -21.15 -5.33 -13.07
C ARG A 161 -21.61 -4.53 -11.85
N GLY A 162 -21.29 -3.24 -11.78
CA GLY A 162 -21.67 -2.35 -10.67
C GLY A 162 -23.08 -1.77 -10.84
N LYS A 163 -23.21 -0.44 -10.70
CA LYS A 163 -24.43 0.32 -11.03
C LYS A 163 -24.17 1.17 -12.28
N PRO A 164 -24.22 0.57 -13.49
CA PRO A 164 -23.82 1.26 -14.70
C PRO A 164 -24.83 2.33 -15.11
N VAL A 165 -24.31 3.46 -15.58
CA VAL A 165 -25.05 4.56 -16.21
C VAL A 165 -24.28 4.98 -17.45
N LEU A 166 -24.99 5.24 -18.54
CA LEU A 166 -24.41 5.73 -19.78
C LEU A 166 -24.98 7.13 -20.06
N ASP A 167 -24.12 8.13 -20.07
CA ASP A 167 -24.45 9.46 -20.56
C ASP A 167 -23.91 9.62 -21.98
N VAL A 168 -24.73 10.17 -22.87
CA VAL A 168 -24.42 10.36 -24.28
C VAL A 168 -24.57 11.84 -24.58
N TYR A 169 -23.51 12.48 -25.06
CA TYR A 169 -23.47 13.88 -25.44
C TYR A 169 -23.26 13.97 -26.95
N ARG A 170 -24.15 14.67 -27.64
CA ARG A 170 -24.09 14.90 -29.08
C ARG A 170 -23.48 16.27 -29.35
N PHE A 171 -22.55 16.32 -30.30
CA PHE A 171 -21.99 17.57 -30.80
C PHE A 171 -22.70 17.97 -32.10
N ASN A 172 -22.92 19.27 -32.27
CA ASN A 172 -23.35 19.86 -33.52
C ASN A 172 -22.16 20.09 -34.49
N ASP A 173 -22.45 20.61 -35.68
CA ASP A 173 -21.44 20.90 -36.71
C ASP A 173 -20.41 21.97 -36.27
N GLN A 174 -20.78 22.81 -35.32
CA GLN A 174 -19.91 23.83 -34.73
C GLN A 174 -19.01 23.27 -33.62
N GLY A 175 -19.15 21.99 -33.28
CA GLY A 175 -18.40 21.33 -32.22
C GLY A 175 -18.89 21.62 -30.80
N GLU A 176 -20.06 22.25 -30.64
CA GLU A 176 -20.70 22.45 -29.33
C GLU A 176 -21.69 21.33 -29.01
N VAL A 177 -21.89 21.07 -27.72
CA VAL A 177 -22.88 20.10 -27.25
C VAL A 177 -24.29 20.68 -27.33
N ASP A 178 -25.15 20.06 -28.15
CA ASP A 178 -26.52 20.51 -28.38
C ASP A 178 -27.58 19.62 -27.68
N ALA A 179 -27.28 18.34 -27.47
CA ALA A 179 -28.16 17.40 -26.81
C ALA A 179 -27.39 16.42 -25.92
N ALA A 180 -28.00 16.01 -24.80
CA ALA A 180 -27.45 14.97 -23.95
C ALA A 180 -28.54 14.05 -23.38
N VAL A 181 -28.26 12.75 -23.36
CA VAL A 181 -29.19 11.70 -22.94
C VAL A 181 -28.55 10.81 -21.88
N ARG A 182 -29.25 10.58 -20.78
CA ARG A 182 -28.87 9.65 -19.71
C ARG A 182 -29.66 8.36 -19.81
N ILE A 183 -28.92 7.25 -19.86
CA ILE A 183 -29.44 5.92 -20.05
C ILE A 183 -29.18 5.12 -18.77
N LEU A 184 -30.28 4.76 -18.11
CA LEU A 184 -30.29 3.97 -16.89
C LEU A 184 -30.80 2.55 -17.24
N PRO A 185 -30.05 1.47 -16.95
CA PRO A 185 -30.52 0.10 -17.15
C PRO A 185 -31.88 -0.13 -16.48
N GLY A 186 -32.83 -0.73 -17.21
CA GLY A 186 -34.15 -1.10 -16.69
C GLY A 186 -35.09 0.09 -16.46
N ARG A 187 -34.72 1.28 -16.93
CA ARG A 187 -35.47 2.53 -16.76
C ARG A 187 -35.90 3.17 -18.09
N PHE A 188 -35.73 2.45 -19.20
CA PHE A 188 -36.21 2.75 -20.55
C PHE A 188 -36.86 1.49 -21.16
N ASP A 189 -37.73 1.67 -22.16
CA ASP A 189 -38.37 0.60 -22.91
C ASP A 189 -37.42 0.05 -24.00
N PRO A 190 -36.96 -1.22 -23.89
CA PRO A 190 -36.01 -1.80 -24.82
C PRO A 190 -36.67 -2.33 -26.10
N ARG A 191 -38.01 -2.35 -26.22
CA ARG A 191 -38.70 -2.94 -27.39
C ARG A 191 -38.27 -2.34 -28.73
N GLY A 192 -37.88 -1.06 -28.73
CA GLY A 192 -37.37 -0.40 -29.92
C GLY A 192 -35.97 -0.82 -30.38
N LEU A 193 -35.31 -1.72 -29.66
CA LEU A 193 -34.11 -2.42 -30.14
C LEU A 193 -34.44 -3.62 -31.04
N GLY A 194 -35.71 -4.01 -31.16
CA GLY A 194 -36.14 -5.15 -31.97
C GLY A 194 -35.51 -6.46 -31.50
N ASP A 195 -35.05 -7.28 -32.46
CA ASP A 195 -34.43 -8.59 -32.21
C ASP A 195 -33.10 -8.52 -31.45
N LEU A 196 -32.50 -7.32 -31.37
CA LEU A 196 -31.27 -7.10 -30.61
C LEU A 196 -31.55 -6.91 -29.10
N ALA A 197 -32.81 -6.78 -28.70
CA ALA A 197 -33.19 -6.71 -27.30
C ALA A 197 -32.82 -8.02 -26.57
N THR A 198 -32.21 -7.87 -25.41
CA THR A 198 -31.84 -8.96 -24.50
C THR A 198 -32.74 -8.98 -23.27
N LEU A 199 -32.76 -10.13 -22.58
CA LEU A 199 -33.50 -10.29 -21.32
C LEU A 199 -32.89 -9.47 -20.15
N SER A 200 -31.62 -9.08 -20.27
CA SER A 200 -30.91 -8.33 -19.23
C SER A 200 -30.98 -6.82 -19.48
N SER A 201 -31.33 -6.04 -18.45
CA SER A 201 -31.29 -4.58 -18.51
C SER A 201 -29.89 -4.03 -18.81
N VAL A 202 -28.84 -4.67 -18.30
CA VAL A 202 -27.43 -4.34 -18.58
C VAL A 202 -27.03 -4.83 -19.98
N GLY A 203 -27.55 -5.97 -20.42
CA GLY A 203 -27.41 -6.44 -21.80
C GLY A 203 -27.96 -5.43 -22.80
N ASN A 204 -29.15 -4.89 -22.53
CA ASN A 204 -29.80 -3.85 -23.35
C ASN A 204 -28.99 -2.56 -23.39
N LEU A 205 -28.39 -2.16 -22.27
CA LEU A 205 -27.46 -1.02 -22.24
C LEU A 205 -26.25 -1.26 -23.15
N LYS A 206 -25.67 -2.47 -23.11
CA LYS A 206 -24.52 -2.85 -23.94
C LYS A 206 -24.86 -2.83 -25.42
N VAL A 207 -26.01 -3.40 -25.80
CA VAL A 207 -26.50 -3.40 -27.18
C VAL A 207 -26.72 -1.96 -27.65
N LEU A 208 -27.36 -1.12 -26.84
CA LEU A 208 -27.60 0.27 -27.19
C LEU A 208 -26.29 1.05 -27.38
N LEU A 209 -25.29 0.87 -26.52
CA LEU A 209 -23.96 1.45 -26.70
C LEU A 209 -23.30 0.99 -28.00
N GLN A 210 -23.46 -0.29 -28.38
CA GLN A 210 -22.95 -0.80 -29.65
C GLN A 210 -23.66 -0.17 -30.85
N GLN A 211 -24.98 0.04 -30.78
CA GLN A 211 -25.73 0.69 -31.86
C GLN A 211 -25.35 2.16 -32.01
N ILE A 212 -25.21 2.91 -30.89
CA ILE A 212 -24.71 4.28 -30.92
C ILE A 212 -23.36 4.34 -31.65
N ARG A 213 -22.43 3.45 -31.32
CA ARG A 213 -21.10 3.40 -31.94
C ARG A 213 -21.10 3.02 -33.42
N ARG A 214 -22.12 2.29 -33.89
CA ARG A 214 -22.25 1.89 -35.29
C ARG A 214 -22.86 2.98 -36.15
N GLN A 215 -23.78 3.76 -35.60
CA GLN A 215 -24.57 4.70 -36.38
C GLN A 215 -23.98 6.11 -36.49
N VAL A 216 -22.97 6.45 -35.70
CA VAL A 216 -22.34 7.78 -35.71
C VAL A 216 -20.92 7.70 -36.25
N ALA A 217 -20.42 8.74 -36.95
CA ALA A 217 -19.08 8.75 -37.54
C ALA A 217 -17.97 8.60 -36.49
N SER A 218 -18.13 9.23 -35.32
CA SER A 218 -17.18 9.09 -34.23
C SER A 218 -17.86 9.03 -32.87
N CYS A 219 -17.52 7.98 -32.12
CA CYS A 219 -17.99 7.79 -30.76
C CYS A 219 -16.80 7.59 -29.83
N ARG A 220 -16.51 8.60 -29.01
CA ARG A 220 -15.47 8.52 -27.98
C ARG A 220 -16.09 7.97 -26.70
N LEU A 221 -15.58 6.83 -26.22
CA LEU A 221 -16.03 6.21 -24.97
C LEU A 221 -15.10 6.62 -23.82
N GLN A 222 -15.67 7.12 -22.74
CA GLN A 222 -14.96 7.48 -21.52
C GLN A 222 -15.40 6.62 -20.33
N LEU A 223 -14.42 6.07 -19.62
CA LEU A 223 -14.61 5.12 -18.52
C LEU A 223 -14.00 5.60 -17.18
N ASP A 224 -13.36 6.77 -17.19
CA ASP A 224 -12.53 7.23 -16.06
C ASP A 224 -13.35 7.89 -14.93
N PHE A 225 -14.69 7.84 -14.97
CA PHE A 225 -15.51 8.38 -13.89
C PHE A 225 -15.25 7.64 -12.58
N GLY A 226 -14.97 8.38 -11.52
CA GLY A 226 -14.55 7.82 -10.23
C GLY A 226 -13.07 7.44 -10.13
N LEU A 227 -12.34 7.42 -11.24
CA LEU A 227 -10.88 7.29 -11.30
C LEU A 227 -10.20 8.66 -11.43
N ALA A 228 -10.83 9.57 -12.16
CA ALA A 228 -10.37 10.93 -12.39
C ALA A 228 -10.58 11.81 -11.15
N ASN A 229 -9.53 12.53 -10.71
CA ASN A 229 -9.62 13.53 -9.66
C ASN A 229 -9.92 14.91 -10.25
N LEU A 230 -11.16 15.08 -10.71
CA LEU A 230 -11.67 16.34 -11.24
C LEU A 230 -12.56 17.06 -10.22
N PRO A 231 -12.56 18.40 -10.22
CA PRO A 231 -13.31 19.19 -9.25
C PRO A 231 -14.80 18.90 -9.38
N GLY A 232 -15.44 18.62 -8.23
CA GLY A 232 -16.87 18.29 -8.17
C GLY A 232 -17.26 16.93 -8.78
N CYS A 233 -16.30 16.09 -9.17
CA CYS A 233 -16.54 14.77 -9.77
C CYS A 233 -16.29 13.60 -8.81
N ARG A 234 -16.27 13.87 -7.49
CA ARG A 234 -15.97 12.87 -6.46
C ARG A 234 -17.14 11.91 -6.29
N LEU A 235 -16.86 10.61 -6.36
CA LEU A 235 -17.81 9.56 -5.97
C LEU A 235 -18.08 9.60 -4.46
N LYS A 236 -19.36 9.58 -4.12
CA LYS A 236 -19.89 9.39 -2.77
C LYS A 236 -20.43 7.97 -2.62
N THR A 237 -20.46 7.50 -1.38
CA THR A 237 -20.95 6.17 -0.98
C THR A 237 -22.12 6.31 -0.02
N ASP A 238 -22.72 5.19 0.38
CA ASP A 238 -23.85 5.17 1.33
C ASP A 238 -23.50 5.81 2.68
N GLU A 239 -22.22 5.78 3.06
CA GLU A 239 -21.70 6.43 4.26
C GLU A 239 -21.74 7.97 4.21
N ASP A 240 -21.74 8.56 3.01
CA ASP A 240 -21.75 10.02 2.82
C ASP A 240 -23.15 10.63 2.95
N GLY A 241 -24.19 9.79 3.09
CA GLY A 241 -25.57 10.20 3.34
C GLY A 241 -26.61 9.56 2.40
N PRO A 242 -27.91 9.69 2.70
CA PRO A 242 -28.98 8.96 2.01
C PRO A 242 -29.14 9.33 0.52
N ASN A 243 -28.67 10.51 0.11
CA ASN A 243 -28.81 11.04 -1.25
C ASN A 243 -27.58 10.81 -2.14
N TRP A 244 -26.64 9.95 -1.74
CA TRP A 244 -25.38 9.74 -2.46
C TRP A 244 -25.54 9.41 -3.95
N GLN A 245 -26.60 8.68 -4.33
CA GLN A 245 -26.86 8.34 -5.74
C GLN A 245 -27.20 9.59 -6.57
N ARG A 246 -28.01 10.49 -6.03
CA ARG A 246 -28.37 11.76 -6.68
C ARG A 246 -27.14 12.65 -6.83
N ASP A 247 -26.33 12.71 -5.79
CA ASP A 247 -25.09 13.49 -5.81
C ASP A 247 -24.08 12.92 -6.82
N ASN A 248 -23.96 11.59 -6.93
CA ASN A 248 -23.10 10.95 -7.93
C ASN A 248 -23.59 11.19 -9.36
N LEU A 249 -24.91 11.26 -9.58
CA LEU A 249 -25.48 11.64 -10.87
C LEU A 249 -25.16 13.10 -11.24
N ALA A 250 -25.16 14.02 -10.28
CA ALA A 250 -24.73 15.40 -10.50
C ALA A 250 -23.23 15.50 -10.78
N ALA A 251 -22.41 14.73 -10.04
CA ALA A 251 -20.99 14.60 -10.26
C ALA A 251 -20.68 14.01 -11.65
N LEU A 252 -21.46 13.03 -12.11
CA LEU A 252 -21.35 12.45 -13.45
C LEU A 252 -21.69 13.46 -14.53
N THR A 253 -22.75 14.25 -14.36
CA THR A 253 -23.08 15.34 -15.28
C THR A 253 -21.92 16.33 -15.40
N ARG A 254 -21.32 16.72 -14.27
CA ARG A 254 -20.17 17.62 -14.27
C ARG A 254 -18.95 16.99 -14.96
N PHE A 255 -18.70 15.71 -14.71
CA PHE A 255 -17.62 14.97 -15.37
C PHE A 255 -17.82 14.94 -16.90
N GLY A 256 -19.04 14.70 -17.38
CA GLY A 256 -19.35 14.71 -18.81
C GLY A 256 -19.05 16.05 -19.46
N TRP A 257 -19.50 17.17 -18.88
CA TRP A 257 -19.20 18.52 -19.38
C TRP A 257 -17.70 18.85 -19.39
N LEU A 258 -16.96 18.43 -18.36
CA LEU A 258 -15.50 18.61 -18.37
C LEU A 258 -14.85 17.82 -19.51
N MET A 259 -15.35 16.62 -19.81
CA MET A 259 -14.82 15.82 -20.92
C MET A 259 -15.16 16.40 -22.29
N THR A 260 -16.31 17.08 -22.44
CA THR A 260 -16.66 17.78 -23.70
C THR A 260 -15.78 19.00 -23.91
N GLU A 261 -15.55 19.81 -22.86
CA GLU A 261 -14.63 20.97 -22.93
C GLU A 261 -13.18 20.57 -23.22
N LEU A 262 -12.72 19.43 -22.68
CA LEU A 262 -11.38 18.89 -22.98
C LEU A 262 -11.24 18.40 -24.44
N ASP A 263 -12.36 18.06 -25.10
CA ASP A 263 -12.40 17.68 -26.52
C ASP A 263 -12.39 18.93 -27.41
N GLU A 264 -13.16 19.96 -27.03
CA GLU A 264 -13.25 21.26 -27.72
C GLU A 264 -11.93 22.06 -27.65
N SER A 265 -11.28 22.10 -26.49
CA SER A 265 -10.14 23.00 -26.24
C SER A 265 -8.85 22.64 -27.02
N GLY A 266 -8.77 21.44 -27.62
CA GLY A 266 -7.53 20.93 -28.20
C GLY A 266 -6.42 20.77 -27.14
N SER A 267 -5.45 19.89 -27.34
CA SER A 267 -4.28 19.92 -26.44
C SER A 267 -3.39 21.09 -26.78
N VAL A 268 -2.84 21.74 -25.75
CA VAL A 268 -1.53 22.37 -25.85
C VAL A 268 -0.53 21.21 -26.07
N SER A 269 -0.22 20.89 -27.32
CA SER A 269 0.77 19.88 -27.70
C SER A 269 1.93 20.56 -28.41
N PRO A 270 3.18 20.10 -28.19
CA PRO A 270 4.36 20.70 -28.78
C PRO A 270 4.34 20.52 -30.29
N ALA A 271 4.86 21.52 -30.98
CA ALA A 271 4.95 21.57 -32.43
C ALA A 271 5.54 20.29 -33.04
N SER A 272 4.73 19.58 -33.83
CA SER A 272 5.08 19.15 -35.20
C SER A 272 3.97 18.25 -35.76
N ALA A 273 3.39 18.71 -36.87
CA ALA A 273 2.62 17.88 -37.77
C ALA A 273 3.58 16.86 -38.43
N MET A 274 3.29 15.57 -38.32
CA MET A 274 3.58 14.61 -39.38
C MET A 274 2.52 13.50 -39.41
N SER A 275 1.80 13.52 -40.53
CA SER A 275 1.10 12.43 -41.23
C SER A 275 0.22 11.45 -40.45
N ALA A 276 -1.06 11.51 -40.79
CA ALA A 276 -2.03 10.44 -40.71
C ALA A 276 -1.46 9.08 -41.16
N GLY A 277 -1.73 8.06 -40.36
CA GLY A 277 -1.65 6.66 -40.74
C GLY A 277 -2.87 5.95 -40.17
N THR A 278 -3.84 5.69 -41.04
CA THR A 278 -5.00 4.83 -40.80
C THR A 278 -4.53 3.47 -40.26
N VAL A 279 -4.79 3.17 -38.99
CA VAL A 279 -4.63 1.80 -38.47
C VAL A 279 -6.01 1.25 -38.13
N ALA A 280 -6.47 0.38 -39.02
CA ALA A 280 -7.67 -0.41 -38.91
C ALA A 280 -7.71 -1.22 -37.60
N HIS A 281 -8.93 -1.38 -37.09
CA HIS A 281 -9.31 -2.03 -35.83
C HIS A 281 -8.69 -3.43 -35.58
N PRO A 282 -7.77 -3.59 -34.60
CA PRO A 282 -7.37 -4.90 -34.08
C PRO A 282 -8.25 -5.35 -32.88
N LEU A 283 -9.02 -4.41 -32.32
CA LEU A 283 -9.77 -4.59 -31.07
C LEU A 283 -11.08 -5.39 -31.28
N LEU A 284 -11.60 -5.41 -32.52
CA LEU A 284 -12.82 -6.14 -32.88
C LEU A 284 -12.53 -7.63 -33.17
N GLU A 285 -11.37 -7.93 -33.75
CA GLU A 285 -10.94 -9.31 -34.05
C GLU A 285 -10.68 -10.10 -32.76
N MET A 286 -10.07 -9.45 -31.76
CA MET A 286 -9.83 -10.04 -30.43
C MET A 286 -11.11 -10.26 -29.62
N LEU A 287 -12.13 -9.41 -29.80
CA LEU A 287 -13.40 -9.53 -29.07
C LEU A 287 -14.36 -10.54 -29.69
N ARG A 288 -14.21 -10.82 -31.00
CA ARG A 288 -14.98 -11.81 -31.74
C ARG A 288 -14.48 -13.24 -31.49
N LYS A 289 -13.18 -13.43 -31.24
CA LYS A 289 -12.54 -14.75 -31.11
C LYS A 289 -12.70 -15.45 -29.75
N GLU A 290 -13.18 -14.74 -28.72
CA GLU A 290 -13.24 -15.22 -27.33
C GLU A 290 -14.68 -15.51 -26.82
N LEU A 291 -15.70 -15.33 -27.66
CA LEU A 291 -17.11 -15.36 -27.22
C LEU A 291 -18.02 -16.32 -27.99
N GLY A 292 -17.45 -17.35 -28.64
CA GLY A 292 -18.20 -18.43 -29.26
C GLY A 292 -17.67 -19.81 -28.85
N GLU A 293 -18.57 -20.60 -28.24
CA GLU A 293 -18.53 -22.05 -27.97
C GLU A 293 -17.75 -22.61 -26.77
N GLU A 294 -18.42 -23.56 -26.09
CA GLU A 294 -17.96 -24.38 -24.97
C GLU A 294 -17.10 -25.57 -25.44
N ALA A 295 -15.90 -25.71 -24.82
CA ALA A 295 -15.05 -26.91 -24.64
C ALA A 295 -14.37 -27.59 -25.86
N PRO A 296 -13.28 -28.40 -25.68
CA PRO A 296 -12.32 -28.55 -24.58
C PRO A 296 -10.84 -28.31 -24.99
N ALA A 297 -9.93 -28.49 -24.04
CA ALA A 297 -8.47 -28.33 -24.05
C ALA A 297 -7.72 -28.61 -25.38
N ALA A 298 -6.83 -27.68 -25.75
CA ALA A 298 -5.63 -27.97 -26.52
C ALA A 298 -4.47 -27.04 -26.13
N THR A 299 -3.41 -27.67 -25.67
CA THR A 299 -2.17 -27.14 -25.12
C THR A 299 -1.26 -26.54 -26.20
N ALA A 300 -0.77 -25.33 -25.99
CA ALA A 300 0.53 -24.89 -26.50
C ALA A 300 1.11 -23.80 -25.58
N PRO A 301 2.18 -24.09 -24.81
CA PRO A 301 2.71 -23.16 -23.82
C PRO A 301 3.68 -22.17 -24.49
N SER A 302 3.22 -20.97 -24.80
CA SER A 302 4.14 -19.82 -24.85
C SER A 302 4.45 -19.45 -23.40
N GLN A 303 5.47 -20.08 -22.81
CA GLN A 303 5.97 -19.70 -21.49
C GLN A 303 6.40 -18.23 -21.51
N PRO A 304 5.75 -17.33 -20.76
CA PRO A 304 6.43 -16.12 -20.31
C PRO A 304 7.52 -16.58 -19.36
N ALA A 305 8.73 -16.02 -19.48
CA ALA A 305 9.79 -16.21 -18.49
C ALA A 305 9.21 -16.05 -17.07
N PRO A 306 9.57 -16.91 -16.10
CA PRO A 306 8.96 -16.90 -14.79
C PRO A 306 9.29 -15.58 -14.09
N SER A 307 8.33 -14.65 -14.07
CA SER A 307 8.32 -13.59 -13.08
C SER A 307 8.13 -14.30 -11.73
N VAL A 308 9.21 -14.39 -10.96
CA VAL A 308 9.18 -14.96 -9.61
C VAL A 308 8.30 -14.05 -8.75
N SER A 309 7.01 -14.36 -8.70
CA SER A 309 6.05 -13.67 -7.84
C SER A 309 6.45 -13.94 -6.39
N LEU A 310 6.68 -12.88 -5.62
CA LEU A 310 7.04 -13.04 -4.21
C LEU A 310 5.88 -13.70 -3.44
N PRO A 311 6.16 -14.62 -2.51
CA PRO A 311 5.12 -15.24 -1.70
C PRO A 311 4.43 -14.23 -0.78
N PRO A 312 3.16 -14.45 -0.41
CA PRO A 312 2.47 -13.63 0.59
C PRO A 312 3.17 -13.71 1.96
N PRO A 313 3.10 -12.66 2.79
CA PRO A 313 3.72 -12.67 4.10
C PRO A 313 3.16 -13.80 4.98
N PRO A 314 3.98 -14.44 5.82
CA PRO A 314 3.53 -15.51 6.69
C PRO A 314 2.46 -15.00 7.69
N PRO A 315 1.48 -15.85 8.06
CA PRO A 315 0.45 -15.47 9.03
C PRO A 315 1.09 -15.05 10.35
N GLN A 316 0.64 -13.91 10.89
CA GLN A 316 1.22 -13.34 12.10
C GLN A 316 0.83 -14.20 13.31
N THR A 317 1.80 -14.90 13.90
CA THR A 317 1.65 -15.42 15.27
C THR A 317 1.53 -14.23 16.21
N GLY A 318 0.40 -14.13 16.90
CA GLY A 318 0.01 -12.98 17.71
C GLY A 318 1.17 -12.39 18.50
N ALA A 319 1.33 -11.06 18.39
CA ALA A 319 2.32 -10.30 19.11
C ALA A 319 2.30 -10.71 20.58
N GLN A 320 3.31 -11.45 21.03
CA GLN A 320 3.56 -11.60 22.45
C GLN A 320 3.78 -10.19 22.96
N ARG A 321 2.76 -9.64 23.63
CA ARG A 321 2.87 -8.48 24.50
C ARG A 321 3.89 -8.84 25.57
N THR A 322 5.17 -8.72 25.25
CA THR A 322 6.21 -8.70 26.27
C THR A 322 5.93 -7.43 27.05
N ALA A 323 5.36 -7.57 28.23
CA ALA A 323 5.21 -6.49 29.18
C ALA A 323 6.53 -5.72 29.19
N SER A 324 6.47 -4.42 28.89
CA SER A 324 7.67 -3.59 28.93
C SER A 324 8.23 -3.66 30.35
N PRO A 325 9.55 -3.81 30.54
CA PRO A 325 10.16 -3.80 31.87
C PRO A 325 9.96 -2.46 32.62
N GLN A 326 9.42 -1.45 31.93
CA GLN A 326 8.98 -0.18 32.52
C GLN A 326 7.71 -0.35 33.37
N LEU A 327 6.82 -1.28 33.04
CA LEU A 327 5.59 -1.54 33.80
C LEU A 327 5.87 -2.28 35.12
N THR A 328 6.88 -3.16 35.17
CA THR A 328 7.34 -3.80 36.42
C THR A 328 8.05 -2.81 37.35
N LEU A 329 8.78 -1.83 36.81
CA LEU A 329 9.39 -0.76 37.59
C LEU A 329 8.32 0.19 38.16
N GLY A 330 7.30 0.54 37.36
CA GLY A 330 6.18 1.37 37.80
C GLY A 330 5.34 0.71 38.91
N ILE A 331 5.10 -0.60 38.85
CA ILE A 331 4.40 -1.34 39.91
C ILE A 331 5.26 -1.44 41.17
N ALA A 332 6.58 -1.65 41.06
CA ALA A 332 7.47 -1.63 42.22
C ALA A 332 7.55 -0.24 42.89
N VAL A 333 7.56 0.84 42.09
CA VAL A 333 7.51 2.21 42.60
C VAL A 333 6.15 2.53 43.21
N ALA A 334 5.04 2.06 42.63
CA ALA A 334 3.69 2.27 43.18
C ALA A 334 3.43 1.43 44.44
N VAL A 335 3.93 0.20 44.53
CA VAL A 335 3.90 -0.64 45.75
C VAL A 335 4.80 -0.03 46.82
N GLY A 336 5.99 0.46 46.45
CA GLY A 336 6.86 1.20 47.35
C GLY A 336 6.21 2.49 47.87
N PHE A 337 5.52 3.23 47.01
CA PHE A 337 4.76 4.45 47.38
C PHE A 337 3.52 4.12 48.22
N GLY A 338 2.80 3.03 47.92
CA GLY A 338 1.64 2.57 48.67
C GLY A 338 1.99 2.05 50.07
N LEU A 339 3.11 1.33 50.22
CA LEU A 339 3.67 1.02 51.55
C LEU A 339 4.08 2.29 52.29
N LEU A 340 4.67 3.27 51.58
CA LEU A 340 5.04 4.59 52.12
C LEU A 340 3.83 5.37 52.66
N THR A 341 2.66 5.26 52.05
CA THR A 341 1.44 5.94 52.51
C THR A 341 0.73 5.20 53.64
N ALA A 342 0.96 3.89 53.78
CA ALA A 342 0.35 3.06 54.82
C ALA A 342 1.08 3.20 56.17
N THR A 343 2.39 3.43 56.16
CA THR A 343 3.14 3.85 57.34
C THR A 343 3.08 5.37 57.42
N GLY A 344 2.32 5.94 58.36
CA GLY A 344 2.02 7.39 58.42
C GLY A 344 3.19 8.33 58.07
N THR A 345 2.87 9.46 57.43
CA THR A 345 3.82 10.43 56.83
C THR A 345 4.98 10.84 57.74
N ASN A 346 4.77 10.88 59.06
CA ASN A 346 5.79 11.24 60.04
C ASN A 346 6.90 10.18 60.21
N ALA A 347 6.58 8.89 60.08
CA ALA A 347 7.55 7.78 60.19
C ALA A 347 8.41 7.64 58.93
N VAL A 348 7.84 7.92 57.76
CA VAL A 348 8.58 7.95 56.48
C VAL A 348 9.54 9.13 56.45
N VAL A 349 9.08 10.31 56.88
CA VAL A 349 9.94 11.50 56.93
C VAL A 349 11.06 11.33 57.96
N SER A 350 10.80 10.68 59.11
CA SER A 350 11.84 10.41 60.11
C SER A 350 12.86 9.36 59.64
N THR A 351 12.42 8.29 58.98
CA THR A 351 13.31 7.27 58.39
C THR A 351 14.11 7.81 57.21
N LEU A 352 13.54 8.64 56.34
CA LEU A 352 14.29 9.34 55.29
C LEU A 352 15.32 10.30 55.89
N ARG A 353 14.95 11.10 56.89
CA ARG A 353 15.90 12.00 57.56
C ARG A 353 17.01 11.22 58.25
N ALA A 354 16.69 10.10 58.90
CA ALA A 354 17.68 9.22 59.51
C ALA A 354 18.60 8.59 58.46
N GLY A 355 18.07 8.13 57.33
CA GLY A 355 18.84 7.57 56.21
C GLY A 355 19.73 8.60 55.49
N ILE A 356 19.30 9.86 55.43
CA ILE A 356 20.11 10.98 54.92
C ILE A 356 21.20 11.36 55.93
N ARG A 357 20.87 11.41 57.23
CA ARG A 357 21.82 11.74 58.31
C ARG A 357 22.92 10.68 58.48
N THR A 358 22.59 9.41 58.26
CA THR A 358 23.53 8.28 58.34
C THR A 358 24.25 7.99 57.02
N ALA A 359 24.05 8.83 55.98
CA ALA A 359 24.60 8.69 54.64
C ALA A 359 24.19 7.41 53.85
N ILE A 360 23.34 6.53 54.40
CA ILE A 360 22.91 5.27 53.75
C ILE A 360 22.12 5.52 52.46
N LEU A 361 21.18 6.47 52.51
CA LEU A 361 20.32 6.79 51.37
C LEU A 361 21.09 7.44 50.20
N PRO A 362 21.95 8.45 50.42
CA PRO A 362 22.79 8.98 49.34
C PRO A 362 23.82 7.94 48.84
N ALA A 363 24.28 7.00 49.68
CA ALA A 363 25.17 5.91 49.23
C ALA A 363 24.47 4.93 48.29
N LEU A 364 23.22 4.56 48.59
CA LEU A 364 22.40 3.70 47.73
C LEU A 364 22.12 4.38 46.38
N LEU A 365 21.74 5.66 46.41
CA LEU A 365 21.50 6.44 45.18
C LEU A 365 22.77 6.54 44.32
N THR A 366 23.91 6.79 44.95
CA THR A 366 25.23 6.82 44.29
C THR A 366 25.55 5.47 43.64
N GLY A 367 25.35 4.36 44.38
CA GLY A 367 25.56 3.01 43.85
C GLY A 367 24.66 2.68 42.66
N LEU A 368 23.39 3.10 42.69
CA LEU A 368 22.45 2.89 41.59
C LEU A 368 22.84 3.69 40.35
N CYS A 369 23.22 4.96 40.51
CA CYS A 369 23.70 5.81 39.42
C CYS A 369 24.99 5.24 38.79
N PHE A 370 25.95 4.80 39.61
CA PHE A 370 27.19 4.18 39.14
C PHE A 370 26.95 2.87 38.39
N TRP A 371 26.07 2.01 38.91
CA TRP A 371 25.70 0.75 38.25
C TRP A 371 25.02 1.01 36.90
N GLY A 372 24.08 1.97 36.84
CA GLY A 372 23.45 2.40 35.60
C GLY A 372 24.46 2.96 34.59
N ALA A 373 25.42 3.79 35.05
CA ALA A 373 26.48 4.33 34.22
C ALA A 373 27.36 3.22 33.62
N LEU A 374 27.80 2.26 34.45
CA LEU A 374 28.56 1.08 34.00
C LEU A 374 27.77 0.21 33.02
N HIS A 375 26.46 0.04 33.24
CA HIS A 375 25.60 -0.73 32.36
C HIS A 375 25.53 -0.13 30.96
N PHE A 376 25.19 1.16 30.84
CA PHE A 376 25.14 1.84 29.54
C PHE A 376 26.50 1.97 28.88
N TRP A 377 27.57 2.13 29.66
CA TRP A 377 28.94 2.17 29.14
C TRP A 377 29.41 0.83 28.57
N ARG A 378 29.11 -0.28 29.26
CA ARG A 378 29.33 -1.63 28.72
C ARG A 378 28.52 -1.85 27.45
N LEU A 379 27.28 -1.39 27.43
CA LEU A 379 26.42 -1.51 26.25
C LEU A 379 26.98 -0.74 25.05
N LYS A 380 27.44 0.49 25.28
CA LYS A 380 28.17 1.30 24.27
C LYS A 380 29.37 0.53 23.72
N ARG A 381 30.23 -0.01 24.61
CA ARG A 381 31.41 -0.80 24.19
C ARG A 381 31.04 -2.04 23.39
N HIS A 382 29.93 -2.71 23.70
CA HIS A 382 29.50 -3.86 22.92
C HIS A 382 29.10 -3.48 21.49
N VAL A 383 28.48 -2.31 21.29
CA VAL A 383 28.17 -1.81 19.94
C VAL A 383 29.47 -1.43 19.22
N GLU A 384 30.30 -0.58 19.83
CA GLU A 384 31.54 -0.07 19.20
C GLU A 384 32.58 -1.16 18.89
N ASN A 385 32.65 -2.22 19.70
CA ASN A 385 33.61 -3.31 19.50
C ASN A 385 33.09 -4.39 18.53
N THR A 386 31.88 -4.26 17.98
CA THR A 386 31.36 -5.22 17.01
C THR A 386 31.77 -4.77 15.60
N PRO A 387 32.67 -5.49 14.90
CA PRO A 387 33.06 -5.10 13.56
C PRO A 387 31.91 -5.29 12.56
N THR A 388 31.78 -4.38 11.60
CA THR A 388 30.87 -4.52 10.47
C THR A 388 31.27 -5.74 9.63
N SER A 389 30.43 -6.76 9.62
CA SER A 389 30.62 -8.01 8.88
C SER A 389 29.99 -7.92 7.49
N LYS A 390 30.57 -8.65 6.53
CA LYS A 390 30.02 -8.81 5.18
C LYS A 390 29.05 -10.00 5.12
N ALA A 391 28.00 -9.92 4.32
CA ALA A 391 26.94 -10.93 4.24
C ALA A 391 27.47 -12.33 3.87
N ARG A 392 28.50 -12.40 3.01
CA ARG A 392 29.13 -13.67 2.59
C ARG A 392 29.94 -14.35 3.71
N SER A 393 30.55 -13.57 4.59
CA SER A 393 31.57 -14.04 5.54
C SER A 393 31.26 -13.68 7.00
N LEU A 394 30.00 -13.44 7.31
CA LEU A 394 29.57 -13.12 8.67
C LEU A 394 29.84 -14.33 9.60
N SER A 395 30.37 -14.05 10.79
CA SER A 395 30.60 -15.06 11.82
C SER A 395 29.33 -15.36 12.62
N MET A 396 29.20 -16.59 13.10
CA MET A 396 28.13 -16.98 14.02
C MET A 396 28.29 -16.23 15.34
N GLY A 397 27.21 -15.58 15.83
CA GLY A 397 27.29 -14.72 17.01
C GLY A 397 26.80 -13.30 16.75
N LEU A 398 27.21 -12.36 17.61
CA LEU A 398 26.84 -10.95 17.46
C LEU A 398 27.51 -10.38 16.20
N VAL A 399 26.71 -9.79 15.33
CA VAL A 399 27.19 -9.21 14.07
C VAL A 399 26.55 -7.85 13.84
N GLU A 400 27.35 -6.95 13.31
CA GLU A 400 26.89 -5.71 12.70
C GLU A 400 26.88 -5.89 11.18
N LEU A 401 25.79 -5.55 10.52
CA LEU A 401 25.64 -5.65 9.07
C LEU A 401 25.14 -4.33 8.49
N GLN A 402 25.62 -4.02 7.29
CA GLN A 402 25.16 -2.88 6.50
C GLN A 402 24.89 -3.33 5.07
N GLY A 403 23.72 -2.98 4.55
CA GLY A 403 23.33 -3.37 3.19
C GLY A 403 21.99 -2.79 2.78
N ARG A 404 21.59 -3.07 1.54
CA ARG A 404 20.28 -2.69 0.99
C ARG A 404 19.24 -3.73 1.36
N ALA A 405 18.08 -3.25 1.78
CA ALA A 405 16.96 -4.13 2.10
C ALA A 405 16.23 -4.59 0.84
N THR A 406 16.11 -5.90 0.66
CA THR A 406 15.37 -6.53 -0.44
C THR A 406 14.25 -7.40 0.13
N ARG A 407 13.07 -7.34 -0.48
CA ARG A 407 11.88 -8.05 0.03
C ARG A 407 11.98 -9.55 -0.25
N LYS A 408 11.71 -10.35 0.79
CA LYS A 408 11.52 -11.81 0.66
C LYS A 408 10.04 -12.18 0.43
N PHE A 409 9.14 -11.36 0.96
CA PHE A 409 7.69 -11.52 0.85
C PHE A 409 7.05 -10.28 0.23
N ALA A 410 5.88 -10.45 -0.35
CA ALA A 410 5.14 -9.41 -1.04
C ALA A 410 4.43 -8.46 -0.03
N LEU A 411 5.20 -7.60 0.64
CA LEU A 411 4.71 -6.62 1.61
C LEU A 411 4.63 -5.21 1.00
N VAL A 412 3.52 -4.50 1.25
CA VAL A 412 3.26 -3.14 0.75
C VAL A 412 2.64 -2.29 1.86
N SER A 413 3.01 -1.01 1.90
CA SER A 413 2.52 -0.08 2.91
C SER A 413 1.04 0.30 2.66
N PRO A 414 0.19 0.32 3.69
CA PRO A 414 -1.25 0.54 3.53
C PRO A 414 -1.62 1.97 3.10
N LEU A 415 -0.84 2.98 3.49
CA LEU A 415 -1.13 4.40 3.19
C LEU A 415 -0.47 4.81 1.86
N SER A 416 0.85 4.61 1.75
CA SER A 416 1.65 5.09 0.61
C SER A 416 1.67 4.14 -0.57
N GLN A 417 1.23 2.88 -0.39
CA GLN A 417 1.19 1.84 -1.42
C GLN A 417 2.54 1.62 -2.09
N LEU A 418 3.61 1.66 -1.29
CA LEU A 418 4.97 1.38 -1.73
C LEU A 418 5.41 -0.01 -1.27
N PRO A 419 6.21 -0.75 -2.08
CA PRO A 419 6.85 -1.98 -1.61
C PRO A 419 7.79 -1.65 -0.45
N CYS A 420 7.61 -2.37 0.64
CA CYS A 420 8.33 -2.13 1.88
C CYS A 420 8.66 -3.45 2.57
N ILE A 421 9.66 -3.43 3.45
CA ILE A 421 10.00 -4.57 4.32
C ILE A 421 9.36 -4.44 5.71
N PHE A 422 8.96 -3.22 6.08
CA PHE A 422 8.37 -2.88 7.35
C PHE A 422 7.48 -1.65 7.19
N TYR A 423 6.32 -1.64 7.85
CA TYR A 423 5.53 -0.43 8.05
C TYR A 423 4.93 -0.38 9.46
N ARG A 424 4.67 0.82 9.94
CA ARG A 424 3.92 1.11 11.16
C ARG A 424 2.96 2.26 10.89
N LEU A 425 1.69 2.01 11.10
CA LEU A 425 0.61 2.95 10.94
C LEU A 425 0.09 3.40 12.32
N ARG A 426 0.09 4.70 12.58
CA ARG A 426 -0.46 5.31 13.79
C ARG A 426 -1.67 6.17 13.44
N LYS A 427 -2.81 5.86 14.07
CA LYS A 427 -4.06 6.62 13.94
C LYS A 427 -4.19 7.59 15.10
N TYR A 428 -4.38 8.87 14.79
CA TYR A 428 -4.69 9.93 15.75
C TYR A 428 -6.09 10.48 15.48
N ARG A 429 -6.82 10.79 16.54
CA ARG A 429 -8.12 11.47 16.49
C ARG A 429 -8.08 12.72 17.35
N ARG A 430 -8.77 13.78 16.90
CA ARG A 430 -8.97 14.98 17.73
C ARG A 430 -9.97 14.69 18.85
N ASP A 431 -9.57 15.04 20.05
CA ASP A 431 -10.45 15.08 21.23
C ASP A 431 -11.35 16.34 21.21
N SER A 432 -12.35 16.42 22.09
CA SER A 432 -13.25 17.58 22.24
C SER A 432 -12.52 18.90 22.51
N LYS A 433 -11.31 18.82 23.07
CA LYS A 433 -10.40 19.96 23.33
C LYS A 433 -9.42 20.25 22.18
N ASN A 434 -9.67 19.73 20.97
CA ASN A 434 -8.86 19.90 19.76
C ASN A 434 -7.41 19.36 19.84
N ASN A 435 -7.12 18.47 20.80
CA ASN A 435 -5.82 17.83 20.95
C ASN A 435 -5.78 16.47 20.23
N TRP A 436 -4.66 16.16 19.56
CA TRP A 436 -4.46 14.88 18.89
C TRP A 436 -4.15 13.77 19.90
N ARG A 437 -4.97 12.72 19.94
CA ARG A 437 -4.73 11.52 20.76
C ARG A 437 -4.52 10.28 19.88
N LEU A 438 -3.51 9.48 20.21
CA LEU A 438 -3.26 8.20 19.54
C LEU A 438 -4.39 7.22 19.87
N THR A 439 -5.10 6.76 18.85
CA THR A 439 -6.23 5.83 18.97
C THR A 439 -5.82 4.39 18.66
N SER A 440 -4.97 4.18 17.65
CA SER A 440 -4.53 2.85 17.24
C SER A 440 -3.12 2.89 16.68
N THR A 441 -2.38 1.79 16.85
CA THR A 441 -1.11 1.52 16.19
C THR A 441 -1.18 0.14 15.57
N THR A 442 -0.86 0.03 14.28
CA THR A 442 -0.84 -1.23 13.51
C THR A 442 0.51 -1.34 12.82
N ASP A 443 1.22 -2.44 13.00
CA ASP A 443 2.49 -2.72 12.35
C ASP A 443 2.38 -3.88 11.35
N SER A 444 3.35 -3.96 10.44
CA SER A 444 3.45 -5.06 9.47
C SER A 444 3.72 -6.43 10.13
N GLY A 445 4.02 -6.45 11.43
CA GLY A 445 4.52 -7.62 12.15
C GLY A 445 5.97 -7.97 11.79
N HIS A 446 6.38 -9.19 12.12
CA HIS A 446 7.75 -9.68 11.96
C HIS A 446 7.94 -10.45 10.65
N VAL A 447 7.91 -9.76 9.52
CA VAL A 447 8.08 -10.36 8.18
C VAL A 447 9.58 -10.46 7.85
N PRO A 448 10.14 -11.67 7.62
CA PRO A 448 11.55 -11.79 7.24
C PRO A 448 11.85 -11.13 5.90
N PHE A 449 13.05 -10.59 5.74
CA PHE A 449 13.50 -9.93 4.51
C PHE A 449 14.98 -10.23 4.23
N TYR A 450 15.48 -9.87 3.06
CA TYR A 450 16.89 -10.00 2.70
C TYR A 450 17.64 -8.69 2.92
N LEU A 451 18.86 -8.80 3.43
CA LEU A 451 19.83 -7.71 3.41
C LEU A 451 20.92 -8.06 2.39
N GLU A 452 21.14 -7.19 1.42
CA GLU A 452 22.10 -7.37 0.32
C GLU A 452 23.25 -6.38 0.46
N ASP A 453 24.47 -6.88 0.46
CA ASP A 453 25.69 -6.07 0.41
C ASP A 453 26.50 -6.42 -0.86
N ASP A 454 27.67 -5.82 -1.01
CA ASP A 454 28.52 -6.03 -2.20
C ASP A 454 29.00 -7.49 -2.33
N THR A 455 28.93 -8.29 -1.26
CA THR A 455 29.46 -9.65 -1.20
C THR A 455 28.40 -10.72 -1.37
N GLY A 456 27.15 -10.44 -1.04
CA GLY A 456 26.05 -11.37 -1.13
C GLY A 456 24.81 -10.89 -0.38
N ARG A 457 23.97 -11.83 0.03
CA ARG A 457 22.73 -11.53 0.77
C ARG A 457 22.59 -12.42 1.99
N VAL A 458 21.80 -11.98 2.98
CA VAL A 458 21.49 -12.74 4.20
C VAL A 458 20.03 -12.53 4.61
N THR A 459 19.41 -13.56 5.20
CA THR A 459 18.04 -13.44 5.72
C THR A 459 18.02 -12.77 7.09
N ILE A 460 17.18 -11.76 7.26
CA ILE A 460 16.91 -11.07 8.52
C ILE A 460 15.53 -11.47 9.03
N ASP A 461 15.46 -11.87 10.30
CA ASP A 461 14.24 -12.09 11.05
C ASP A 461 14.02 -10.91 12.01
N PRO A 462 13.11 -9.96 11.73
CA PRO A 462 12.92 -8.77 12.54
C PRO A 462 12.18 -9.02 13.86
N CYS A 463 11.92 -10.28 14.23
CA CYS A 463 11.25 -10.60 15.49
C CYS A 463 12.00 -10.04 16.70
N GLY A 464 11.35 -9.14 17.44
CA GLY A 464 11.93 -8.47 18.62
C GLY A 464 12.96 -7.37 18.32
N ALA A 465 13.05 -6.91 17.06
CA ALA A 465 13.89 -5.78 16.69
C ALA A 465 13.24 -4.44 17.05
N SER A 466 14.07 -3.49 17.49
CA SER A 466 13.71 -2.08 17.49
C SER A 466 13.94 -1.50 16.10
N VAL A 467 12.85 -1.33 15.34
CA VAL A 467 12.90 -0.77 13.98
C VAL A 467 12.76 0.74 14.02
N THR A 468 13.78 1.43 13.49
CA THR A 468 13.80 2.88 13.30
C THR A 468 13.71 3.19 11.82
N ALA A 469 12.50 3.54 11.36
CA ALA A 469 12.26 4.01 10.00
C ALA A 469 12.46 5.52 9.93
N ARG A 470 13.16 6.01 8.90
CA ARG A 470 13.33 7.45 8.64
C ARG A 470 12.20 7.96 7.75
N HIS A 471 11.73 7.12 6.82
CA HIS A 471 10.61 7.51 5.97
C HIS A 471 9.32 7.58 6.79
N ARG A 472 8.81 8.80 6.96
CA ARG A 472 7.60 9.11 7.71
C ARG A 472 6.68 9.95 6.83
N GLN A 473 5.45 9.49 6.69
CA GLN A 473 4.43 10.17 5.93
C GLN A 473 3.22 10.46 6.81
N GLU A 474 2.67 11.67 6.68
CA GLU A 474 1.46 12.09 7.38
C GLU A 474 0.32 12.29 6.37
N SER A 475 -0.89 11.87 6.74
CA SER A 475 -2.11 12.13 5.98
C SER A 475 -3.22 12.63 6.92
N TYR A 476 -3.94 13.65 6.49
CA TYR A 476 -5.03 14.28 7.23
C TYR A 476 -6.37 14.01 6.54
N GLY A 477 -7.39 13.67 7.33
CA GLY A 477 -8.66 13.15 6.83
C GLY A 477 -8.50 11.75 6.22
N GLY A 478 -9.58 11.00 6.06
CA GLY A 478 -9.58 9.64 5.51
C GLY A 478 -9.22 9.54 4.03
N ARG A 479 -8.32 10.38 3.52
CA ARG A 479 -7.81 10.36 2.15
C ARG A 479 -6.69 9.34 1.97
N SER A 480 -6.92 8.12 2.45
CA SER A 480 -6.09 6.98 2.11
C SER A 480 -6.98 5.82 1.71
N ASN A 481 -6.94 5.50 0.42
CA ASN A 481 -7.56 4.31 -0.11
C ASN A 481 -6.66 3.12 0.32
N THR A 482 -6.85 2.66 1.56
CA THR A 482 -6.05 1.58 2.15
C THR A 482 -6.45 0.23 1.58
N MET A 483 -5.50 -0.69 1.55
CA MET A 483 -5.66 -2.09 1.12
C MET A 483 -6.80 -2.85 1.85
N PHE A 484 -7.31 -2.32 2.97
CA PHE A 484 -8.32 -2.95 3.84
C PHE A 484 -9.70 -2.28 3.83
N GLY A 485 -9.98 -1.41 2.86
CA GLY A 485 -11.30 -0.79 2.71
C GLY A 485 -11.23 0.72 2.67
N SER A 486 -12.24 1.31 2.03
CA SER A 486 -12.54 2.73 2.17
C SER A 486 -12.95 2.95 3.62
N VAL A 487 -12.08 3.51 4.44
CA VAL A 487 -12.48 4.05 5.73
C VAL A 487 -12.70 5.54 5.52
N GLY A 488 -13.97 5.92 5.34
CA GLY A 488 -14.41 7.31 5.32
C GLY A 488 -13.99 8.01 6.61
N GLY A 489 -12.90 8.76 6.54
CA GLY A 489 -12.38 9.50 7.69
C GLY A 489 -12.84 10.96 7.64
N SER A 490 -13.58 11.37 8.67
CA SER A 490 -13.87 12.77 8.99
C SER A 490 -12.57 13.61 9.08
N SER A 491 -12.68 14.93 8.89
CA SER A 491 -11.58 15.91 9.00
C SER A 491 -10.82 15.88 10.35
N SER A 492 -11.37 15.17 11.35
CA SER A 492 -10.81 15.00 12.70
C SER A 492 -9.80 13.85 12.87
N GLU A 493 -9.44 13.13 11.82
CA GLU A 493 -8.49 12.01 11.87
C GLU A 493 -7.15 12.34 11.18
N LYS A 494 -6.04 11.93 11.80
CA LYS A 494 -4.67 12.03 11.28
C LYS A 494 -4.02 10.65 11.29
N TRP A 495 -3.42 10.28 10.17
CA TRP A 495 -2.67 9.04 10.02
C TRP A 495 -1.20 9.35 9.83
N ILE A 496 -0.33 8.60 10.51
CA ILE A 496 1.11 8.68 10.36
C ILE A 496 1.61 7.29 9.99
N GLU A 497 2.18 7.14 8.80
CA GLU A 497 2.84 5.93 8.34
C GLU A 497 4.35 6.09 8.43
N GLU A 498 5.00 5.22 9.19
CA GLU A 498 6.46 5.04 9.22
C GLU A 498 6.77 3.78 8.42
N MET A 499 7.71 3.80 7.47
CA MET A 499 8.02 2.61 6.66
C MET A 499 9.48 2.53 6.26
N VAL A 500 9.95 1.32 5.98
CA VAL A 500 11.25 1.06 5.36
C VAL A 500 11.00 0.50 3.97
N THR A 501 11.31 1.28 2.94
CA THR A 501 11.13 0.90 1.54
C THR A 501 12.16 -0.13 1.09
N GLU A 502 11.83 -0.87 0.03
CA GLU A 502 12.81 -1.71 -0.67
C GLU A 502 13.95 -0.86 -1.24
N GLY A 503 15.17 -1.41 -1.23
CA GLY A 503 16.40 -0.78 -1.69
C GLY A 503 17.04 0.20 -0.71
N THR A 504 16.39 0.49 0.42
CA THR A 504 16.92 1.38 1.45
C THR A 504 18.14 0.77 2.14
N GLN A 505 19.16 1.59 2.39
CA GLN A 505 20.34 1.20 3.15
C GLN A 505 19.97 1.06 4.64
N LEU A 506 20.27 -0.11 5.20
CA LEU A 506 20.00 -0.45 6.59
C LEU A 506 21.26 -0.78 7.36
N TYR A 507 21.25 -0.36 8.62
CA TYR A 507 22.13 -0.80 9.68
C TYR A 507 21.41 -1.84 10.54
N ILE A 508 22.02 -3.01 10.71
CA ILE A 508 21.47 -4.10 11.52
C ILE A 508 22.51 -4.56 12.54
N LEU A 509 22.13 -4.53 13.82
CA LEU A 509 22.91 -5.13 14.90
C LEU A 509 22.10 -6.28 15.49
N GLY A 510 22.55 -7.51 15.30
CA GLY A 510 21.80 -8.70 15.72
C GLY A 510 22.69 -9.92 15.90
N GLN A 511 22.08 -11.08 16.13
CA GLN A 511 22.81 -12.34 16.25
C GLN A 511 22.59 -13.23 15.03
N ALA A 512 23.69 -13.56 14.35
CA ALA A 512 23.75 -14.56 13.32
C ALA A 512 23.64 -15.96 13.91
N ARG A 513 22.72 -16.76 13.37
CA ARG A 513 22.51 -18.16 13.74
C ARG A 513 22.20 -18.98 12.50
N GLU A 514 22.35 -20.29 12.64
CA GLU A 514 22.03 -21.23 11.59
C GLU A 514 20.51 -21.30 11.44
N ASN A 515 20.05 -21.31 10.20
CA ASN A 515 18.64 -21.38 9.88
C ASN A 515 18.12 -22.82 10.04
N LYS A 516 17.86 -23.22 11.30
CA LYS A 516 17.36 -24.56 11.66
C LYS A 516 15.99 -24.91 11.07
N ARG A 517 15.26 -23.94 10.49
CA ARG A 517 14.00 -24.21 9.77
C ARG A 517 14.22 -24.91 8.44
N ARG A 518 15.47 -25.03 7.98
CA ARG A 518 15.80 -25.54 6.65
C ARG A 518 15.74 -27.06 6.54
N ASP A 519 16.24 -27.79 7.54
CA ASP A 519 16.35 -29.24 7.42
C ASP A 519 15.69 -29.93 8.62
N ALA A 520 14.39 -30.24 8.50
CA ALA A 520 13.94 -31.47 9.15
C ALA A 520 14.86 -32.56 8.57
N SER A 521 15.63 -33.24 9.43
CA SER A 521 16.55 -34.30 8.98
C SER A 521 15.84 -35.22 8.00
N LEU A 522 16.56 -35.81 7.03
CA LEU A 522 15.96 -36.75 6.07
C LEU A 522 15.06 -37.77 6.80
N ARG A 523 15.52 -38.25 7.96
CA ARG A 523 14.75 -39.09 8.89
C ARG A 523 13.43 -38.44 9.34
N ALA A 524 13.44 -37.20 9.83
CA ALA A 524 12.22 -36.51 10.25
C ALA A 524 11.23 -36.27 9.10
N ARG A 525 11.70 -36.06 7.87
CA ARG A 525 10.85 -35.94 6.67
C ARG A 525 10.21 -37.29 6.31
N VAL A 526 11.00 -38.36 6.32
CA VAL A 526 10.51 -39.74 6.15
C VAL A 526 9.47 -40.07 7.23
N THR A 527 9.73 -39.77 8.50
CA THR A 527 8.78 -40.00 9.59
C THR A 527 7.45 -39.28 9.35
N ARG A 528 7.47 -38.03 8.87
CA ARG A 528 6.25 -37.28 8.55
C ARG A 528 5.50 -37.89 7.37
N ALA A 529 6.20 -38.24 6.29
CA ALA A 529 5.59 -38.87 5.12
C ALA A 529 4.95 -40.22 5.48
N LEU A 530 5.59 -41.02 6.33
CA LEU A 530 5.01 -42.27 6.84
C LEU A 530 3.79 -42.02 7.74
N GLN A 531 3.77 -40.95 8.54
CA GLN A 531 2.60 -40.58 9.34
C GLN A 531 1.44 -40.11 8.47
N GLU A 532 1.70 -39.33 7.42
CA GLU A 532 0.70 -38.91 6.43
C GLU A 532 0.14 -40.10 5.66
N LEU A 533 1.00 -41.03 5.24
CA LEU A 533 0.59 -42.29 4.61
C LEU A 533 -0.35 -43.08 5.53
N LYS A 534 0.02 -43.25 6.82
CA LYS A 534 -0.84 -43.91 7.82
C LYS A 534 -2.19 -43.24 8.05
N ARG A 535 -2.27 -41.93 7.81
CA ARG A 535 -3.49 -41.13 8.02
C ARG A 535 -4.44 -41.21 6.82
N ASN A 536 -3.95 -41.63 5.65
CA ASN A 536 -4.72 -41.72 4.42
C ASN A 536 -4.99 -43.19 4.05
N PRO A 537 -6.17 -43.75 4.40
CA PRO A 537 -6.49 -45.16 4.17
C PRO A 537 -6.47 -45.54 2.68
N ASP A 538 -6.89 -44.64 1.79
CA ASP A 538 -6.91 -44.88 0.34
C ASP A 538 -5.49 -45.00 -0.25
N ALA A 539 -4.54 -44.22 0.29
CA ALA A 539 -3.14 -44.33 -0.09
C ALA A 539 -2.46 -45.57 0.50
N LEU A 540 -2.93 -46.03 1.67
CA LEU A 540 -2.46 -47.25 2.31
C LEU A 540 -2.85 -48.48 1.48
N GLN A 541 -4.08 -48.53 0.96
CA GLN A 541 -4.59 -49.63 0.13
C GLN A 541 -3.81 -49.86 -1.16
N GLN A 542 -3.07 -48.86 -1.66
CA GLN A 542 -2.22 -49.04 -2.84
C GLN A 542 -1.05 -50.01 -2.60
N TYR A 543 -0.73 -50.28 -1.34
CA TYR A 543 0.33 -51.19 -0.92
C TYR A 543 -0.18 -52.56 -0.47
N ASP A 544 -1.50 -52.76 -0.43
CA ASP A 544 -2.17 -54.05 -0.21
C ASP A 544 -2.20 -54.82 -1.53
N ARG A 545 -1.36 -55.85 -1.63
CA ARG A 545 -1.04 -56.54 -2.89
C ARG A 545 -1.81 -57.86 -3.02
N ASP A 546 -2.19 -58.47 -1.91
CA ASP A 546 -3.00 -59.68 -1.88
C ASP A 546 -4.51 -59.40 -1.74
N GLY A 547 -4.89 -58.15 -1.44
CA GLY A 547 -6.27 -57.67 -1.44
C GLY A 547 -7.07 -58.15 -0.23
N ASP A 548 -6.40 -58.52 0.86
CA ASP A 548 -7.03 -59.04 2.07
C ASP A 548 -7.56 -57.93 3.01
N GLY A 549 -7.28 -56.66 2.69
CA GLY A 549 -7.69 -55.49 3.44
C GLY A 549 -6.83 -55.20 4.68
N ARG A 550 -5.70 -55.90 4.86
CA ARG A 550 -4.77 -55.76 5.99
C ARG A 550 -3.32 -55.72 5.51
N ILE A 551 -2.62 -54.63 5.80
CA ILE A 551 -1.21 -54.52 5.44
C ILE A 551 -0.33 -55.43 6.31
N CYS A 552 0.28 -56.42 5.67
CA CYS A 552 1.24 -57.30 6.32
C CYS A 552 2.63 -56.64 6.45
N GLU A 553 3.53 -57.26 7.22
CA GLU A 553 4.86 -56.70 7.51
C GLU A 553 5.69 -56.43 6.24
N THR A 554 5.63 -57.34 5.26
CA THR A 554 6.36 -57.22 3.99
C THR A 554 5.82 -56.10 3.10
N GLU A 555 4.50 -55.88 3.09
CA GLU A 555 3.87 -54.78 2.36
C GLU A 555 4.17 -53.43 3.00
N TRP A 556 4.21 -53.39 4.34
CA TRP A 556 4.60 -52.21 5.08
C TRP A 556 6.08 -51.83 4.85
N GLU A 557 6.98 -52.80 4.78
CA GLU A 557 8.39 -52.56 4.41
C GLU A 557 8.52 -52.01 2.98
N HIS A 558 7.73 -52.55 2.04
CA HIS A 558 7.70 -52.04 0.67
C HIS A 558 7.20 -50.59 0.61
N ALA A 559 6.12 -50.26 1.34
CA ALA A 559 5.60 -48.91 1.47
C ALA A 559 6.64 -47.95 2.07
N ARG A 560 7.37 -48.40 3.09
CA ARG A 560 8.42 -47.62 3.73
C ARG A 560 9.59 -47.33 2.77
N ASN A 561 10.08 -48.35 2.07
CA ASN A 561 11.19 -48.20 1.13
C ASN A 561 10.80 -47.27 -0.03
N ASN A 562 9.57 -47.36 -0.52
CA ASN A 562 9.05 -46.47 -1.57
C ASN A 562 9.03 -45.01 -1.11
N ILE A 563 8.48 -44.72 0.08
CA ILE A 563 8.45 -43.38 0.67
C ILE A 563 9.86 -42.85 0.95
N GLU A 564 10.77 -43.68 1.45
CA GLU A 564 12.17 -43.29 1.67
C GLU A 564 12.86 -42.90 0.34
N GLN A 565 12.65 -43.67 -0.72
CA GLN A 565 13.17 -43.34 -2.06
C GLN A 565 12.52 -42.08 -2.64
N GLN A 566 11.21 -41.91 -2.49
CA GLN A 566 10.49 -40.74 -2.97
C GLN A 566 10.96 -39.46 -2.26
N VAL A 567 11.06 -39.48 -0.92
CA VAL A 567 11.57 -38.36 -0.14
C VAL A 567 13.03 -38.05 -0.49
N LEU A 568 13.84 -39.07 -0.79
CA LEU A 568 15.22 -38.88 -1.24
C LEU A 568 15.28 -38.25 -2.64
N GLN A 569 14.47 -38.72 -3.58
CA GLN A 569 14.37 -38.15 -4.92
C GLN A 569 13.86 -36.70 -4.88
N ASP A 570 12.83 -36.41 -4.09
CA ASP A 570 12.32 -35.04 -3.88
C ASP A 570 13.37 -34.13 -3.24
N SER A 571 14.23 -34.69 -2.36
CA SER A 571 15.35 -33.94 -1.78
C SER A 571 16.41 -33.59 -2.82
N LEU A 572 16.75 -34.55 -3.68
CA LEU A 572 17.75 -34.36 -4.74
C LEU A 572 17.22 -33.46 -5.87
N ALA A 573 15.94 -33.60 -6.25
CA ALA A 573 15.28 -32.78 -7.25
C ALA A 573 15.03 -31.35 -6.76
N GLY A 574 14.68 -31.17 -5.48
CA GLY A 574 14.51 -29.85 -4.85
C GLY A 574 15.82 -29.06 -4.72
N ASP A 575 16.96 -29.74 -4.58
CA ASP A 575 18.29 -29.13 -4.48
C ASP A 575 18.78 -28.48 -5.79
N HIS A 576 18.15 -28.79 -6.93
CA HIS A 576 18.50 -28.18 -8.23
C HIS A 576 18.08 -26.71 -8.33
N THR A 577 17.19 -26.22 -7.46
CA THR A 577 16.93 -24.78 -7.31
C THR A 577 18.00 -24.17 -6.41
N ARG A 578 19.29 -24.20 -6.82
CA ARG A 578 20.48 -23.69 -6.08
C ARG A 578 20.08 -22.76 -4.93
N VAL A 579 19.81 -23.33 -3.77
CA VAL A 579 19.32 -22.56 -2.63
C VAL A 579 20.52 -21.78 -2.13
N THR A 580 20.61 -20.53 -2.56
CA THR A 580 21.72 -19.61 -2.37
C THR A 580 22.25 -19.72 -0.94
N GLN A 581 23.58 -19.78 -0.78
CA GLN A 581 24.25 -19.85 0.54
C GLN A 581 23.68 -18.85 1.57
N SER A 582 23.09 -17.75 1.09
CA SER A 582 22.40 -16.70 1.84
C SER A 582 21.28 -17.13 2.78
N ASP A 583 20.62 -18.27 2.54
CA ASP A 583 19.50 -18.74 3.38
C ASP A 583 19.96 -19.72 4.48
N ARG A 584 21.24 -20.08 4.53
CA ARG A 584 21.82 -20.92 5.61
C ARG A 584 21.90 -20.18 6.93
N VAL A 585 22.15 -18.88 6.89
CA VAL A 585 22.26 -18.04 8.07
C VAL A 585 21.05 -17.13 8.16
N ILE A 586 20.49 -17.03 9.36
CA ILE A 586 19.47 -16.04 9.70
C ILE A 586 19.99 -15.15 10.82
N VAL A 587 19.82 -13.83 10.66
CA VAL A 587 20.14 -12.86 11.70
C VAL A 587 18.85 -12.46 12.40
N GLY A 588 18.83 -12.58 13.73
CA GLY A 588 17.65 -12.22 14.51
C GLY A 588 18.03 -11.76 15.92
N ARG A 589 17.05 -11.77 16.82
CA ARG A 589 17.23 -11.34 18.21
C ARG A 589 18.40 -12.07 18.90
N PRO A 590 19.33 -11.32 19.55
CA PRO A 590 20.38 -11.90 20.39
C PRO A 590 19.81 -12.74 21.55
N ARG A 591 20.48 -13.84 21.87
CA ARG A 591 20.19 -14.69 23.04
C ARG A 591 20.32 -13.92 24.35
N GLN A 592 21.30 -13.03 24.43
CA GLN A 592 21.55 -12.19 25.59
C GLN A 592 20.61 -10.98 25.58
N ARG A 593 19.69 -10.90 26.56
CA ARG A 593 18.68 -9.83 26.64
C ARG A 593 19.25 -8.42 26.82
N SER A 594 20.49 -8.28 27.28
CA SER A 594 21.13 -6.98 27.47
C SER A 594 21.60 -6.34 26.16
N ILE A 595 21.68 -7.09 25.07
CA ILE A 595 22.13 -6.57 23.77
C ILE A 595 20.88 -6.18 22.96
N PRO A 596 20.77 -4.92 22.49
CA PRO A 596 19.65 -4.49 21.68
C PRO A 596 19.70 -5.14 20.30
N PHE A 597 18.54 -5.58 19.80
CA PHE A 597 18.38 -5.93 18.40
C PHE A 597 17.88 -4.70 17.66
N VAL A 598 18.69 -4.12 16.77
CA VAL A 598 18.38 -2.84 16.12
C VAL A 598 18.35 -3.03 14.61
N ILE A 599 17.31 -2.49 13.99
CA ILE A 599 17.21 -2.32 12.54
C ILE A 599 16.94 -0.83 12.31
N ALA A 600 17.89 -0.12 11.73
CA ALA A 600 17.79 1.31 11.55
C ALA A 600 18.07 1.72 10.11
N GLU A 601 17.25 2.63 9.60
CA GLU A 601 17.53 3.36 8.36
C GLU A 601 18.62 4.43 8.64
N ALA A 602 19.86 3.98 8.73
CA ALA A 602 21.02 4.80 8.99
C ALA A 602 22.27 4.22 8.31
N GLU A 603 23.19 5.09 7.92
CA GLU A 603 24.48 4.70 7.34
C GLU A 603 25.51 4.33 8.41
N SER A 604 25.28 4.67 9.70
CA SER A 604 26.25 4.40 10.77
C SER A 604 25.62 4.23 12.15
N GLU A 605 26.36 3.57 13.04
CA GLU A 605 26.08 3.37 14.46
C GLU A 605 26.00 4.67 15.30
N ARG A 606 26.48 5.80 14.76
CA ARG A 606 26.74 7.05 15.50
C ARG A 606 25.53 7.57 16.27
N HIS A 607 24.33 7.40 15.72
CA HIS A 607 23.11 7.88 16.39
C HIS A 607 22.76 7.03 17.62
N LEU A 608 23.06 5.73 17.60
CA LEU A 608 22.83 4.81 18.71
C LEU A 608 23.85 5.07 19.83
N VAL A 609 25.12 5.19 19.46
CA VAL A 609 26.24 5.48 20.39
C VAL A 609 26.05 6.83 21.09
N ARG A 610 25.63 7.87 20.37
CA ARG A 610 25.40 9.22 20.93
C ARG A 610 24.37 9.21 22.05
N ASN A 611 23.25 8.49 21.89
CA ASN A 611 22.22 8.43 22.92
C ASN A 611 22.72 7.74 24.20
N TYR A 612 23.55 6.71 24.08
CA TYR A 612 24.18 6.09 25.24
C TYR A 612 25.18 7.02 25.93
N ILE A 613 25.96 7.80 25.18
CA ILE A 613 26.85 8.83 25.75
C ILE A 613 26.05 9.85 26.57
N LEU A 614 24.98 10.38 25.99
CA LEU A 614 24.11 11.37 26.64
C LEU A 614 23.44 10.83 27.92
N LEU A 615 23.24 9.52 28.04
CA LEU A 615 22.75 8.88 29.27
C LEU A 615 23.86 8.59 30.28
N THR A 616 25.05 8.17 29.82
CA THR A 616 26.18 7.83 30.70
C THR A 616 26.79 9.04 31.41
N LEU A 617 26.99 10.16 30.70
CA LEU A 617 27.63 11.36 31.26
C LEU A 617 26.91 11.92 32.51
N PRO A 618 25.58 12.16 32.49
CA PRO A 618 24.88 12.65 33.68
C PRO A 618 24.82 11.61 34.80
N LEU A 619 24.78 10.30 34.49
CA LEU A 619 24.82 9.25 35.50
C LEU A 619 26.19 9.19 36.21
N PHE A 620 27.30 9.35 35.48
CA PHE A 620 28.63 9.46 36.07
C PHE A 620 28.78 10.76 36.87
N ALA A 621 28.31 11.89 36.35
CA ALA A 621 28.32 13.17 37.07
C ALA A 621 27.47 13.10 38.36
N GLY A 622 26.29 12.48 38.27
CA GLY A 622 25.40 12.24 39.41
C GLY A 622 26.00 11.28 40.43
N SER A 623 26.74 10.24 39.99
CA SER A 623 27.51 9.37 40.87
C SER A 623 28.66 10.11 41.56
N LEU A 624 29.36 11.01 40.86
CA LEU A 624 30.44 11.80 41.44
C LEU A 624 29.91 12.80 42.47
N GLY A 625 28.84 13.52 42.13
CA GLY A 625 28.16 14.43 43.05
C GLY A 625 27.54 13.72 44.25
N GLY A 626 26.93 12.55 44.01
CA GLY A 626 26.41 11.68 45.06
C GLY A 626 27.51 11.20 46.01
N LEU A 627 28.68 10.81 45.48
CA LEU A 627 29.83 10.42 46.29
C LEU A 627 30.33 11.57 47.17
N VAL A 628 30.48 12.78 46.62
CA VAL A 628 30.86 13.97 47.40
C VAL A 628 29.82 14.25 48.50
N TRP A 629 28.53 14.16 48.18
CA TRP A 629 27.46 14.33 49.16
C TRP A 629 27.55 13.27 50.26
N THR A 630 27.71 11.99 49.93
CA THR A 630 27.85 10.92 50.93
C THR A 630 29.03 11.15 51.87
N LEU A 631 30.18 11.56 51.34
CA LEU A 631 31.38 11.86 52.11
C LEU A 631 31.16 13.07 53.04
N MET A 632 30.56 14.15 52.55
CA MET A 632 30.24 15.32 53.38
C MET A 632 29.27 14.96 54.50
N THR A 633 28.22 14.19 54.21
CA THR A 633 27.27 13.73 55.24
C THR A 633 27.91 12.80 56.26
N LEU A 634 28.83 11.94 55.82
CA LEU A 634 29.55 11.01 56.70
C LEU A 634 30.53 11.76 57.60
N ILE A 635 31.27 12.74 57.07
CA ILE A 635 32.18 13.60 57.84
C ILE A 635 31.40 14.39 58.88
N ASN A 636 30.28 15.02 58.49
CA ASN A 636 29.43 15.77 59.42
C ASN A 636 28.77 14.87 60.49
N PHE A 637 28.58 13.58 60.20
CA PHE A 637 28.07 12.61 61.17
C PHE A 637 29.14 12.11 62.15
N LEU A 638 30.41 12.03 61.70
CA LEU A 638 31.55 11.56 62.49
C LEU A 638 32.23 12.66 63.31
N GLN A 639 31.97 13.94 63.01
CA GLN A 639 32.40 15.04 63.87
C GLN A 639 31.64 14.98 65.21
N PRO A 640 32.33 14.84 66.36
CA PRO A 640 31.66 14.96 67.65
C PRO A 640 31.11 16.38 67.78
N GLN A 641 29.84 16.50 68.18
CA GLN A 641 29.23 17.79 68.53
C GLN A 641 29.83 18.36 69.81
#